data_AF-A0A8T3W7L3-F1
#
_entry.id   AF-A0A8T3W7L3-F1
#
_cell.length_a   1.000
_cell.length_b   1.000
_cell.length_c   1.000
_cell.angle_alpha   90.00
_cell.angle_beta   90.00
_cell.angle_gamma   90.00
#
_symmetry.space_group_name_H-M   'P 1'
#
loop_
_entity.id
_entity.type
_entity.pdbx_description
1 polymer ?
#
loop_
_entity_poly.entity_id
_entity_poly.type
_entity_poly.pdbx_seq_one_letter_code
_entity_poly.pdbx_strand_id
1 'polypeptide(L)'
;MGSFNDLTHKLSDIIRANQRLWENLNAGAPEVIIEDLWDLLQFHITTFFDNTITRIPPARHRSGQPLKTITERIKGKEGRIRKNLAGKRVNYSGRTVISPDPSIEINEVGIPFEIAKVVTVAEAVTDLNIHYLKKFIERGEIYPGANYVIRPDGKRKKITPDLKEEIMNELATGYQVERHLQNGDVVLFNRHPSLHRGSLMAHYVKVLPGRTFRLHPAVAAPYNADFDGDEMNIHSPQTEEARAEAKVLLDVKQNLMSPKNNTNQIGCIADSITGNYMIGMDEFSREEANQLLFSSQIDGEITKRNVSGTELFSKVLPKIDFKNNSISIKDGEIVKGNIDKTLFGKEDSEIIKEIDKKFGRIEAFESIKRAFNIGKNYLNTKGITISLEDLNVEQKIVDESNEITAKAKEKAQEIIKECEEGTIDIIPGKTIEETREIKILKTLNEVRMKIGELVKEKFPEDNPVTHMIRSGGGGNILNITQMACCVGQQDLNGKRIDIGFTGRTLPFFKIGDLSPKSRGFISSPYIKGLRPDEFFFQAITGRSSLMDTALRTPKSGYLYRRLANALQDLRAEYDGTVRDSNNNIIQFEYGEDGIDVSKSHLDEKLEPGEAIGIITAQSFGEPSTQMVLRTFHFAGVSEMQVTQGLPRLIEIFDARKKPSSPKMEIYLNKDYNNEKDAKILAEKIKEVTVKDIAAEINLDFTNKKIEIRIDKNGLKQTHMGVNTIVERLNELGFKVKEKSDSIIMNVDKESFKDIYQMKEKLKNTIISGIKGVKQILLVKRGADYVIITLGTNLKKILELKEVNTHKTISNDLHEVADVLGIEAARQLIINEIYEVIKPQGLDINERHLKFVADTMTNTGAVKGVTRIGIIAQKSSILARATFETPVKQFVNATIKGNKDKLSSVIENIIINQPVPVGTGLPGLLVKVIGPLKKKPEELKEAKAKVVEAVNK
;
A
#
# COMPACT_ATOMS: atom_id res chain seq x y z
N MET A 1 10.64 3.46 50.34
CA MET A 1 9.23 3.18 49.95
C MET A 1 9.24 2.63 48.54
N GLY A 2 8.92 1.35 48.36
CA GLY A 2 8.83 0.76 47.01
C GLY A 2 7.69 1.41 46.23
N SER A 3 7.91 1.75 44.96
CA SER A 3 6.85 2.22 44.06
C SER A 3 5.89 1.07 43.77
N PHE A 4 4.72 1.08 44.41
CA PHE A 4 3.70 0.08 44.17
C PHE A 4 3.00 0.34 42.82
N ASN A 5 2.48 -0.73 42.22
CA ASN A 5 1.77 -0.66 40.95
C ASN A 5 0.44 0.12 41.10
N ASP A 6 0.00 0.82 40.05
CA ASP A 6 -1.28 1.56 40.05
C ASP A 6 -2.48 0.70 40.50
N LEU A 7 -2.52 -0.57 40.09
CA LEU A 7 -3.58 -1.50 40.51
C LEU A 7 -3.53 -1.81 42.00
N THR A 8 -2.32 -1.89 42.58
CA THR A 8 -2.13 -2.13 44.02
C THR A 8 -2.61 -0.93 44.83
N HIS A 9 -2.31 0.29 44.38
CA HIS A 9 -2.84 1.52 44.98
C HIS A 9 -4.37 1.52 44.97
N LYS A 10 -4.97 1.20 43.81
CA LYS A 10 -6.42 1.20 43.68
C LYS A 10 -7.10 0.10 44.50
N LEU A 11 -6.50 -1.09 44.60
CA LEU A 11 -6.98 -2.16 45.50
C LEU A 11 -6.94 -1.73 46.97
N SER A 12 -5.89 -1.01 47.38
CA SER A 12 -5.82 -0.47 48.74
C SER A 12 -6.97 0.52 49.01
N ASP A 13 -7.29 1.38 48.05
CA ASP A 13 -8.43 2.31 48.18
C ASP A 13 -9.77 1.57 48.24
N ILE A 14 -9.95 0.51 47.43
CA ILE A 14 -11.17 -0.34 47.47
C ILE A 14 -11.33 -0.96 48.87
N ILE A 15 -10.27 -1.56 49.42
CA ILE A 15 -10.31 -2.20 50.74
C ILE A 15 -10.66 -1.17 51.82
N ARG A 16 -10.06 0.03 51.77
CA ARG A 16 -10.35 1.12 52.72
C ARG A 16 -11.79 1.62 52.60
N ALA A 17 -12.30 1.82 51.40
CA ALA A 17 -13.68 2.24 51.17
C ALA A 17 -14.68 1.18 51.67
N ASN A 18 -14.40 -0.11 51.41
CA ASN A 18 -15.22 -1.23 51.85
C ASN A 18 -15.23 -1.36 53.39
N GLN A 19 -14.07 -1.22 54.04
CA GLN A 19 -13.98 -1.25 55.49
C GLN A 19 -14.75 -0.10 56.13
N ARG A 20 -14.63 1.12 55.60
CA ARG A 20 -15.38 2.29 56.07
C ARG A 20 -16.89 2.11 55.92
N LEU A 21 -17.34 1.58 54.78
CA LEU A 21 -18.76 1.27 54.55
C LEU A 21 -19.27 0.27 55.59
N TRP A 22 -18.51 -0.80 55.83
CA TRP A 22 -18.86 -1.85 56.79
C TRP A 22 -18.92 -1.33 58.24
N GLU A 23 -17.94 -0.52 58.65
CA GLU A 23 -17.90 0.11 59.98
C GLU A 23 -19.11 1.04 60.21
N ASN A 24 -19.47 1.87 59.23
CA ASN A 24 -20.60 2.80 59.33
C ASN A 24 -21.96 2.09 59.29
N LEU A 25 -22.08 1.01 58.53
CA LEU A 25 -23.29 0.18 58.48
C LEU A 25 -23.55 -0.50 59.83
N ASN A 26 -22.50 -1.04 60.47
CA ASN A 26 -22.61 -1.63 61.80
C ASN A 26 -22.85 -0.61 62.91
N ALA A 27 -22.37 0.63 62.74
CA ALA A 27 -22.56 1.73 63.70
C ALA A 27 -23.96 2.37 63.62
N GLY A 28 -24.82 1.96 62.67
CA GLY A 28 -26.16 2.53 62.48
C GLY A 28 -26.15 3.95 61.91
N ALA A 29 -25.20 4.26 61.02
CA ALA A 29 -25.12 5.57 60.38
C ALA A 29 -26.38 5.91 59.54
N PRO A 30 -26.72 7.20 59.38
CA PRO A 30 -27.79 7.64 58.47
C PRO A 30 -27.64 7.11 57.04
N GLU A 31 -28.78 6.83 56.38
CA GLU A 31 -28.84 6.26 55.02
C GLU A 31 -28.06 7.07 53.99
N VAL A 32 -28.13 8.41 54.06
CA VAL A 32 -27.38 9.32 53.17
C VAL A 32 -25.87 9.06 53.21
N ILE A 33 -25.31 8.78 54.39
CA ILE A 33 -23.87 8.51 54.55
C ILE A 33 -23.52 7.13 53.98
N ILE A 34 -24.42 6.16 54.12
CA ILE A 34 -24.25 4.82 53.55
C ILE A 34 -24.27 4.89 52.02
N GLU A 35 -25.21 5.64 51.43
CA GLU A 35 -25.29 5.86 49.98
C GLU A 35 -24.02 6.54 49.44
N ASP A 36 -23.53 7.60 50.09
CA ASP A 36 -22.28 8.28 49.68
C ASP A 36 -21.06 7.34 49.72
N LEU A 37 -20.94 6.51 50.77
CA LEU A 37 -19.84 5.54 50.90
C LEU A 37 -19.98 4.38 49.90
N TRP A 38 -21.22 3.97 49.59
CA TRP A 38 -21.52 3.00 48.56
C TRP A 38 -21.10 3.52 47.18
N ASP A 39 -21.47 4.75 46.84
CA ASP A 39 -21.09 5.40 45.59
C ASP A 39 -19.57 5.57 45.48
N LEU A 40 -18.89 5.89 46.58
CA LEU A 40 -17.43 5.95 46.64
C LEU A 40 -16.81 4.57 46.36
N LEU A 41 -17.32 3.50 46.97
CA LEU A 41 -16.86 2.14 46.73
C LEU A 41 -17.08 1.74 45.26
N GLN A 42 -18.27 2.02 44.71
CA GLN A 42 -18.59 1.78 43.31
C GLN A 42 -17.68 2.57 42.37
N PHE A 43 -17.35 3.82 42.70
CA PHE A 43 -16.36 4.62 41.97
C PHE A 43 -14.99 3.94 41.97
N HIS A 44 -14.51 3.46 43.11
CA HIS A 44 -13.20 2.81 43.20
C HIS A 44 -13.15 1.47 42.44
N ILE A 45 -14.20 0.67 42.50
CA ILE A 45 -14.32 -0.58 41.73
C ILE A 45 -14.39 -0.28 40.23
N THR A 46 -15.22 0.67 39.82
CA THR A 46 -15.39 1.06 38.42
C THR A 46 -14.08 1.54 37.81
N THR A 47 -13.40 2.47 38.50
CA THR A 47 -12.10 3.02 38.07
C THR A 47 -10.91 2.09 38.34
N PHE A 48 -11.12 0.89 38.89
CA PHE A 48 -10.11 -0.18 38.88
C PHE A 48 -10.11 -0.94 37.55
N PHE A 49 -11.30 -1.16 36.98
CA PHE A 49 -11.47 -1.82 35.69
C PHE A 49 -11.29 -0.86 34.51
N ASP A 50 -11.94 0.30 34.53
CA ASP A 50 -11.86 1.30 33.45
C ASP A 50 -11.88 2.74 33.98
N ASN A 51 -10.80 3.47 33.71
CA ASN A 51 -10.65 4.87 34.12
C ASN A 51 -11.12 5.88 33.07
N THR A 52 -11.62 5.40 31.93
CA THR A 52 -11.98 6.22 30.76
C THR A 52 -13.48 6.33 30.53
N ILE A 53 -14.28 5.95 31.53
CA ILE A 53 -15.73 6.01 31.45
C ILE A 53 -16.18 7.47 31.38
N THR A 54 -17.03 7.76 30.40
CA THR A 54 -17.60 9.11 30.22
C THR A 54 -18.45 9.50 31.43
N ARG A 55 -18.36 10.77 31.85
CA ARG A 55 -19.08 11.34 33.00
C ARG A 55 -18.61 10.91 34.39
N ILE A 56 -17.56 10.08 34.49
CA ILE A 56 -16.90 9.75 35.77
C ILE A 56 -15.52 10.43 35.78
N PRO A 57 -15.14 11.14 36.86
CA PRO A 57 -13.82 11.75 36.96
C PRO A 57 -12.73 10.67 37.00
N PRO A 58 -11.63 10.80 36.24
CA PRO A 58 -10.59 9.78 36.23
C PRO A 58 -9.86 9.75 37.57
N ALA A 59 -9.65 8.56 38.11
CA ALA A 59 -8.81 8.32 39.27
C ALA A 59 -7.34 8.66 38.93
N ARG A 60 -6.70 9.47 39.76
CA ARG A 60 -5.36 10.00 39.55
C ARG A 60 -4.45 9.70 40.75
N HIS A 61 -3.16 9.61 40.48
CA HIS A 61 -2.12 9.70 41.49
C HIS A 61 -2.15 11.07 42.17
N ARG A 62 -1.47 11.19 43.32
CA ARG A 62 -1.24 12.49 43.99
C ARG A 62 -0.53 13.51 43.08
N SER A 63 0.23 13.03 42.09
CA SER A 63 0.89 13.85 41.05
C SER A 63 -0.06 14.36 39.97
N GLY A 64 -1.33 13.96 39.98
CA GLY A 64 -2.32 14.30 38.96
C GLY A 64 -2.32 13.39 37.73
N GLN A 65 -1.39 12.43 37.62
CA GLN A 65 -1.36 11.47 36.52
C GLN A 65 -2.50 10.44 36.65
N PRO A 66 -3.29 10.17 35.59
CA PRO A 66 -4.31 9.12 35.60
C PRO A 66 -3.71 7.74 35.88
N LEU A 67 -4.39 6.93 36.70
CA LEU A 67 -3.99 5.56 37.01
C LEU A 67 -4.23 4.62 35.83
N LYS A 68 -3.28 3.72 35.57
CA LYS A 68 -3.39 2.72 34.50
C LYS A 68 -4.15 1.47 34.94
N THR A 69 -5.40 1.39 34.52
CA THR A 69 -6.38 0.33 34.87
C THR A 69 -6.23 -0.97 34.08
N ILE A 70 -7.01 -2.00 34.42
CA ILE A 70 -7.01 -3.29 33.72
C ILE A 70 -7.35 -3.09 32.23
N THR A 71 -8.41 -2.36 31.91
CA THR A 71 -8.84 -2.11 30.54
C THR A 71 -7.74 -1.42 29.71
N GLU A 72 -7.06 -0.41 30.28
CA GLU A 72 -5.94 0.28 29.64
C GLU A 72 -4.69 -0.58 29.43
N ARG A 73 -4.49 -1.61 30.25
CA ARG A 73 -3.41 -2.58 30.06
C ARG A 73 -3.72 -3.57 28.95
N ILE A 74 -4.99 -3.84 28.67
CA ILE A 74 -5.42 -4.78 27.62
C ILE A 74 -5.58 -4.06 26.27
N LYS A 75 -6.19 -2.87 26.24
CA LYS A 75 -6.54 -2.13 25.02
C LYS A 75 -5.36 -1.38 24.38
N GLY A 76 -5.51 -1.06 23.11
CA GLY A 76 -4.59 -0.17 22.38
C GLY A 76 -3.34 -0.85 21.83
N LYS A 77 -2.49 -0.06 21.16
CA LYS A 77 -1.23 -0.54 20.54
C LYS A 77 -0.24 -1.05 21.59
N GLU A 78 -0.14 -0.37 22.72
CA GLU A 78 0.73 -0.71 23.85
C GLU A 78 0.08 -1.71 24.84
N GLY A 79 -1.12 -2.20 24.53
CA GLY A 79 -1.83 -3.16 25.35
C GLY A 79 -1.27 -4.59 25.20
N ARG A 80 -1.56 -5.46 26.20
CA ARG A 80 -1.04 -6.84 26.26
C ARG A 80 -1.33 -7.66 25.00
N ILE A 81 -2.57 -7.59 24.48
CA ILE A 81 -2.98 -8.39 23.31
C ILE A 81 -2.12 -8.06 22.07
N ARG A 82 -1.83 -6.79 21.83
CA ARG A 82 -1.10 -6.37 20.63
C ARG A 82 0.42 -6.33 20.80
N LYS A 83 0.91 -5.74 21.90
CA LYS A 83 2.35 -5.51 22.09
C LYS A 83 3.12 -6.71 22.63
N ASN A 84 2.44 -7.61 23.35
CA ASN A 84 3.09 -8.70 24.06
C ASN A 84 2.71 -10.09 23.55
N LEU A 85 1.51 -10.24 22.98
CA LEU A 85 1.01 -11.52 22.48
C LEU A 85 1.09 -11.59 20.95
N ALA A 86 0.39 -10.69 20.23
CA ALA A 86 0.43 -10.69 18.76
C ALA A 86 1.79 -10.27 18.19
N GLY A 87 2.51 -9.38 18.87
CA GLY A 87 3.91 -9.07 18.63
C GLY A 87 4.69 -9.19 19.93
N LYS A 88 5.99 -9.46 19.86
CA LYS A 88 6.89 -9.47 21.02
C LYS A 88 8.30 -9.11 20.59
N ARG A 89 9.11 -8.61 21.54
CA ARG A 89 10.57 -8.54 21.34
C ARG A 89 11.12 -9.96 21.39
N VAL A 90 12.05 -10.25 20.48
CA VAL A 90 12.67 -11.56 20.34
C VAL A 90 14.16 -11.48 20.65
N ASN A 91 14.73 -12.60 21.08
CA ASN A 91 16.18 -12.77 21.24
C ASN A 91 16.80 -13.27 19.93
N TYR A 92 18.13 -13.46 19.91
CA TYR A 92 18.88 -13.95 18.74
C TYR A 92 18.69 -13.08 17.49
N SER A 93 18.62 -11.77 17.70
CA SER A 93 18.45 -10.77 16.66
C SER A 93 19.51 -9.69 16.76
N GLY A 94 19.88 -9.10 15.62
CA GLY A 94 20.79 -7.96 15.52
C GLY A 94 20.21 -6.87 14.64
N ARG A 95 20.70 -5.63 14.81
CA ARG A 95 20.30 -4.48 13.99
C ARG A 95 21.50 -3.55 13.81
N THR A 96 21.76 -3.13 12.58
CA THR A 96 22.77 -2.12 12.24
C THR A 96 22.42 -1.48 10.90
N VAL A 97 23.17 -0.45 10.53
CA VAL A 97 23.07 0.25 9.25
C VAL A 97 23.47 -0.69 8.10
N ILE A 98 22.80 -0.56 6.96
CA ILE A 98 23.16 -1.30 5.73
C ILE A 98 24.10 -0.51 4.83
N SER A 99 24.94 -1.22 4.09
CA SER A 99 25.81 -0.68 3.05
C SER A 99 25.79 -1.58 1.80
N PRO A 100 25.90 -1.04 0.58
CA PRO A 100 25.93 -1.85 -0.62
C PRO A 100 27.26 -2.61 -0.72
N ASP A 101 27.20 -3.88 -1.11
CA ASP A 101 28.40 -4.65 -1.49
C ASP A 101 28.07 -5.50 -2.73
N PRO A 102 28.48 -5.06 -3.93
CA PRO A 102 28.20 -5.78 -5.17
C PRO A 102 29.19 -6.93 -5.43
N SER A 103 29.95 -7.37 -4.43
CA SER A 103 30.93 -8.47 -4.57
C SER A 103 30.53 -9.72 -3.77
N ILE A 104 29.47 -9.64 -2.96
CA ILE A 104 28.86 -10.81 -2.30
C ILE A 104 27.78 -11.42 -3.21
N GLU A 105 27.35 -12.64 -2.91
CA GLU A 105 26.24 -13.24 -3.64
C GLU A 105 24.92 -12.48 -3.39
N ILE A 106 23.99 -12.53 -4.36
CA ILE A 106 22.72 -11.80 -4.26
C ILE A 106 21.87 -12.28 -3.05
N ASN A 107 21.98 -13.56 -2.68
CA ASN A 107 21.30 -14.13 -1.51
C ASN A 107 22.20 -14.23 -0.26
N GLU A 108 23.37 -13.59 -0.28
CA GLU A 108 24.23 -13.44 0.90
C GLU A 108 23.98 -12.10 1.60
N VAL A 109 24.22 -12.10 2.92
CA VAL A 109 24.28 -10.88 3.73
C VAL A 109 25.60 -10.82 4.49
N GLY A 110 26.29 -9.69 4.36
CA GLY A 110 27.51 -9.41 5.10
C GLY A 110 27.21 -9.11 6.56
N ILE A 111 27.77 -9.88 7.50
CA ILE A 111 27.58 -9.71 8.94
C ILE A 111 28.90 -9.29 9.61
N PRO A 112 28.91 -8.22 10.42
CA PRO A 112 30.05 -7.82 11.25
C PRO A 112 30.50 -8.90 12.25
N PHE A 113 31.80 -9.00 12.50
CA PHE A 113 32.35 -9.90 13.52
C PHE A 113 31.73 -9.70 14.90
N GLU A 114 31.46 -8.45 15.30
CA GLU A 114 30.87 -8.11 16.59
C GLU A 114 29.45 -8.70 16.74
N ILE A 115 28.67 -8.70 15.66
CA ILE A 115 27.32 -9.28 15.66
C ILE A 115 27.40 -10.80 15.59
N ALA A 116 28.29 -11.36 14.75
CA ALA A 116 28.46 -12.80 14.59
C ALA A 116 28.89 -13.51 15.89
N LYS A 117 29.67 -12.84 16.75
CA LYS A 117 30.05 -13.35 18.08
C LYS A 117 28.89 -13.37 19.08
N VAL A 118 27.93 -12.45 18.95
CA VAL A 118 26.83 -12.29 19.92
C VAL A 118 25.60 -13.11 19.53
N VAL A 119 25.23 -13.08 18.25
CA VAL A 119 24.11 -13.85 17.71
C VAL A 119 24.59 -15.28 17.48
N THR A 120 24.00 -16.22 18.21
CA THR A 120 24.38 -17.63 18.15
C THR A 120 23.41 -18.48 17.33
N VAL A 121 23.89 -19.65 16.94
CA VAL A 121 23.12 -20.73 16.34
C VAL A 121 23.20 -21.93 17.29
N ALA A 122 22.04 -22.40 17.75
CA ALA A 122 21.97 -23.64 18.52
C ALA A 122 22.12 -24.85 17.59
N GLU A 123 23.19 -25.61 17.76
CA GLU A 123 23.46 -26.85 17.01
C GLU A 123 23.40 -28.06 17.95
N ALA A 124 22.61 -29.07 17.58
CA ALA A 124 22.49 -30.28 18.36
C ALA A 124 23.75 -31.15 18.22
N VAL A 125 24.24 -31.69 19.34
CA VAL A 125 25.39 -32.58 19.37
C VAL A 125 24.97 -33.96 18.88
N THR A 126 25.63 -34.41 17.83
CA THR A 126 25.50 -35.72 17.19
C THR A 126 26.86 -36.40 17.15
N ASP A 127 26.88 -37.70 16.87
CA ASP A 127 28.12 -38.46 16.72
C ASP A 127 29.01 -37.91 15.59
N LEU A 128 28.41 -37.25 14.58
CA LEU A 128 29.10 -36.71 13.42
C LEU A 128 29.78 -35.36 13.69
N ASN A 129 29.16 -34.49 14.51
CA ASN A 129 29.64 -33.12 14.73
C ASN A 129 30.29 -32.89 16.10
N ILE A 130 30.29 -33.88 17.01
CA ILE A 130 30.81 -33.69 18.38
C ILE A 130 32.27 -33.21 18.40
N HIS A 131 33.15 -33.79 17.57
CA HIS A 131 34.56 -33.38 17.48
C HIS A 131 34.72 -31.96 16.93
N TYR A 132 33.85 -31.57 16.01
CA TYR A 132 33.83 -30.23 15.43
C TYR A 132 33.35 -29.20 16.46
N LEU A 133 32.27 -29.49 17.19
CA LEU A 133 31.72 -28.60 18.22
C LEU A 133 32.67 -28.41 19.42
N LYS A 134 33.44 -29.44 19.80
CA LYS A 134 34.47 -29.30 20.85
C LYS A 134 35.51 -28.22 20.51
N LYS A 135 35.92 -28.10 19.24
CA LYS A 135 36.86 -27.04 18.80
C LYS A 135 36.30 -25.63 19.02
N PHE A 136 34.98 -25.44 18.92
CA PHE A 136 34.37 -24.14 19.21
C PHE A 136 34.29 -23.82 20.69
N ILE A 137 34.03 -24.84 21.52
CA ILE A 137 34.03 -24.70 22.98
C ILE A 137 35.46 -24.34 23.46
N GLU A 138 36.48 -25.00 22.90
CA GLU A 138 37.89 -24.72 23.16
C GLU A 138 38.23 -23.25 22.86
N ARG A 139 37.81 -22.72 21.71
CA ARG A 139 38.00 -21.31 21.34
C ARG A 139 37.20 -20.33 22.21
N GLY A 140 35.98 -20.68 22.61
CA GLY A 140 35.11 -19.84 23.44
C GLY A 140 34.75 -18.51 22.77
N GLU A 141 35.13 -17.38 23.38
CA GLU A 141 34.80 -16.04 22.86
C GLU A 141 35.59 -15.62 21.60
N ILE A 142 36.65 -16.35 21.25
CA ILE A 142 37.44 -16.10 20.04
C ILE A 142 36.68 -16.62 18.81
N TYR A 143 36.42 -15.74 17.84
CA TYR A 143 35.70 -16.11 16.62
C TYR A 143 36.60 -16.93 15.67
N PRO A 144 36.08 -18.02 15.05
CA PRO A 144 34.79 -18.66 15.34
C PRO A 144 34.87 -19.54 16.60
N GLY A 145 33.92 -19.35 17.52
CA GLY A 145 33.84 -20.05 18.80
C GLY A 145 32.39 -20.30 19.26
N ALA A 146 32.17 -20.46 20.56
CA ALA A 146 30.85 -20.73 21.15
C ALA A 146 30.66 -20.04 22.50
N ASN A 147 29.42 -19.68 22.81
CA ASN A 147 29.08 -18.91 24.01
C ASN A 147 28.43 -19.74 25.12
N TYR A 148 27.58 -20.71 24.76
CA TYR A 148 26.80 -21.50 25.72
C TYR A 148 26.68 -22.97 25.30
N VAL A 149 26.44 -23.83 26.28
CA VAL A 149 26.01 -25.22 26.08
C VAL A 149 24.72 -25.45 26.85
N ILE A 150 23.73 -26.03 26.18
CA ILE A 150 22.45 -26.42 26.74
C ILE A 150 22.48 -27.93 26.97
N ARG A 151 22.24 -28.33 28.21
CA ARG A 151 22.17 -29.73 28.61
C ARG A 151 20.80 -30.33 28.27
N PRO A 152 20.67 -31.67 28.23
CA PRO A 152 19.39 -32.35 28.02
C PRO A 152 18.32 -32.01 29.07
N ASP A 153 18.72 -31.57 30.27
CA ASP A 153 17.82 -31.09 31.33
C ASP A 153 17.32 -29.65 31.11
N GLY A 154 17.73 -29.02 30.00
CA GLY A 154 17.38 -27.64 29.64
C GLY A 154 18.22 -26.57 30.33
N LYS A 155 19.18 -26.93 31.20
CA LYS A 155 20.05 -25.95 31.85
C LYS A 155 21.09 -25.42 30.86
N ARG A 156 21.15 -24.10 30.77
CA ARG A 156 22.11 -23.36 29.94
C ARG A 156 23.36 -23.01 30.76
N LYS A 157 24.52 -23.57 30.39
CA LYS A 157 25.84 -23.24 30.94
C LYS A 157 26.55 -22.26 30.01
N LYS A 158 27.15 -21.20 30.57
CA LYS A 158 28.02 -20.29 29.82
C LYS A 158 29.42 -20.90 29.70
N ILE A 159 30.04 -20.78 28.53
CA ILE A 159 31.42 -21.20 28.29
C ILE A 159 32.35 -20.09 28.81
N THR A 160 33.03 -20.33 29.92
CA THR A 160 34.07 -19.46 30.49
C THR A 160 35.42 -20.18 30.46
N PRO A 161 36.57 -19.49 30.43
CA PRO A 161 37.89 -20.11 30.34
C PRO A 161 38.10 -21.26 31.35
N ASP A 162 37.66 -21.08 32.58
CA ASP A 162 37.81 -22.07 33.67
C ASP A 162 36.93 -23.32 33.50
N LEU A 163 35.80 -23.20 32.79
CA LEU A 163 34.81 -24.28 32.63
C LEU A 163 34.94 -25.02 31.29
N LYS A 164 35.84 -24.57 30.38
CA LYS A 164 35.93 -25.13 29.03
C LYS A 164 36.26 -26.62 29.05
N GLU A 165 37.27 -27.03 29.81
CA GLU A 165 37.70 -28.44 29.88
C GLU A 165 36.62 -29.34 30.47
N GLU A 166 35.97 -28.90 31.55
CA GLU A 166 34.83 -29.61 32.15
C GLU A 166 33.71 -29.80 31.11
N ILE A 167 33.28 -28.73 30.44
CA ILE A 167 32.20 -28.77 29.46
C ILE A 167 32.55 -29.69 28.28
N MET A 168 33.80 -29.69 27.80
CA MET A 168 34.23 -30.57 26.71
C MET A 168 34.23 -32.05 27.09
N ASN A 169 34.53 -32.36 28.35
CA ASN A 169 34.50 -33.73 28.87
C ASN A 169 33.06 -34.19 29.14
N GLU A 170 32.17 -33.29 29.55
CA GLU A 170 30.74 -33.56 29.76
C GLU A 170 29.93 -33.67 28.46
N LEU A 171 30.41 -33.13 27.35
CA LEU A 171 29.66 -33.04 26.10
C LEU A 171 29.32 -34.43 25.54
N ALA A 172 28.04 -34.71 25.37
CA ALA A 172 27.52 -35.96 24.81
C ALA A 172 26.37 -35.70 23.84
N THR A 173 25.96 -36.73 23.08
CA THR A 173 24.78 -36.67 22.22
C THR A 173 23.53 -36.27 23.01
N GLY A 174 22.74 -35.35 22.45
CA GLY A 174 21.56 -34.77 23.11
C GLY A 174 21.82 -33.43 23.81
N TYR A 175 23.08 -32.99 23.91
CA TYR A 175 23.42 -31.61 24.27
C TYR A 175 23.19 -30.69 23.05
N GLN A 176 23.10 -29.38 23.28
CA GLN A 176 23.15 -28.37 22.22
C GLN A 176 24.25 -27.37 22.50
N VAL A 177 25.00 -26.97 21.47
CA VAL A 177 26.04 -25.96 21.56
C VAL A 177 25.57 -24.71 20.85
N GLU A 178 25.54 -23.58 21.54
CA GLU A 178 25.29 -22.27 20.95
C GLU A 178 26.60 -21.68 20.43
N ARG A 179 26.93 -22.04 19.18
CA ARG A 179 28.11 -21.53 18.49
C ARG A 179 27.85 -20.14 17.89
N HIS A 180 28.93 -19.39 17.63
CA HIS A 180 28.86 -18.13 16.89
C HIS A 180 28.28 -18.35 15.49
N LEU A 181 27.68 -17.30 14.93
CA LEU A 181 27.19 -17.28 13.56
C LEU A 181 28.35 -17.37 12.56
N GLN A 182 28.26 -18.21 11.55
CA GLN A 182 29.34 -18.53 10.62
C GLN A 182 28.90 -18.36 9.16
N ASN A 183 29.87 -18.38 8.25
CA ASN A 183 29.59 -18.32 6.82
C ASN A 183 28.68 -19.50 6.40
N GLY A 184 27.65 -19.21 5.61
CA GLY A 184 26.68 -20.21 5.14
C GLY A 184 25.55 -20.51 6.12
N ASP A 185 25.56 -19.97 7.35
CA ASP A 185 24.39 -20.02 8.22
C ASP A 185 23.25 -19.19 7.62
N VAL A 186 22.00 -19.58 7.90
CA VAL A 186 20.83 -18.86 7.40
C VAL A 186 20.27 -17.95 8.45
N VAL A 187 20.00 -16.71 8.06
CA VAL A 187 19.35 -15.69 8.88
C VAL A 187 18.17 -15.09 8.15
N LEU A 188 17.12 -14.74 8.88
CA LEU A 188 16.04 -13.92 8.33
C LEU A 188 16.48 -12.47 8.38
N PHE A 189 16.36 -11.77 7.25
CA PHE A 189 16.73 -10.38 7.09
C PHE A 189 15.52 -9.54 6.71
N ASN A 190 15.28 -8.46 7.44
CA ASN A 190 14.09 -7.65 7.25
C ASN A 190 14.32 -6.14 7.39
N ARG A 191 13.53 -5.36 6.64
CA ARG A 191 13.43 -3.90 6.77
C ARG A 191 12.07 -3.51 7.33
N HIS A 192 12.05 -2.55 8.25
CA HIS A 192 10.83 -1.94 8.75
C HIS A 192 10.53 -0.65 7.97
N PRO A 193 9.26 -0.34 7.64
CA PRO A 193 8.07 -1.17 7.82
C PRO A 193 7.96 -2.30 6.77
N SER A 194 7.50 -3.49 7.17
CA SER A 194 7.31 -4.63 6.28
C SER A 194 5.88 -4.63 5.72
N LEU A 195 5.73 -4.35 4.42
CA LEU A 195 4.41 -4.19 3.75
C LEU A 195 4.05 -5.36 2.84
N HIS A 196 5.03 -6.19 2.47
CA HIS A 196 4.84 -7.36 1.61
C HIS A 196 5.81 -8.49 2.01
N ARG A 197 5.60 -9.69 1.45
CA ARG A 197 6.42 -10.90 1.71
C ARG A 197 7.91 -10.64 1.52
N GLY A 198 8.31 -10.05 0.39
CA GLY A 198 9.71 -9.69 0.09
C GLY A 198 10.40 -8.74 1.07
N SER A 199 9.69 -8.10 2.00
CA SER A 199 10.30 -7.29 3.05
C SER A 199 10.98 -8.13 4.15
N LEU A 200 10.79 -9.45 4.15
CA LEU A 200 11.47 -10.43 5.02
C LEU A 200 11.86 -11.66 4.19
N MET A 201 13.16 -11.91 4.04
CA MET A 201 13.70 -13.05 3.29
C MET A 201 14.84 -13.68 4.05
N ALA A 202 15.15 -14.94 3.74
CA ALA A 202 16.30 -15.66 4.27
C ALA A 202 17.54 -15.39 3.42
N HIS A 203 18.63 -15.03 4.09
CA HIS A 203 19.94 -14.81 3.48
C HIS A 203 20.96 -15.74 4.12
N TYR A 204 22.02 -16.03 3.37
CA TYR A 204 23.18 -16.77 3.84
C TYR A 204 24.21 -15.80 4.40
N VAL A 205 24.73 -16.11 5.58
CA VAL A 205 25.67 -15.24 6.28
C VAL A 205 27.02 -15.28 5.59
N LYS A 206 27.63 -14.10 5.46
CA LYS A 206 29.04 -13.92 5.14
C LYS A 206 29.66 -12.99 6.16
N VAL A 207 30.51 -13.51 7.04
CA VAL A 207 31.14 -12.71 8.09
C VAL A 207 32.25 -11.87 7.48
N LEU A 208 32.11 -10.55 7.63
CA LEU A 208 32.97 -9.55 7.01
C LEU A 208 33.45 -8.51 8.04
N PRO A 209 34.60 -7.85 7.80
CA PRO A 209 35.05 -6.74 8.64
C PRO A 209 34.16 -5.50 8.47
N GLY A 210 34.19 -4.62 9.47
CA GLY A 210 33.37 -3.42 9.54
C GLY A 210 32.18 -3.60 10.49
N ARG A 211 31.25 -2.63 10.49
CA ARG A 211 30.12 -2.58 11.45
C ARG A 211 28.74 -2.56 10.82
N THR A 212 28.66 -2.51 9.49
CA THR A 212 27.42 -2.45 8.72
C THR A 212 27.02 -3.84 8.24
N PHE A 213 25.72 -4.04 8.05
CA PHE A 213 25.24 -5.15 7.24
C PHE A 213 25.52 -4.85 5.77
N ARG A 214 26.10 -5.81 5.05
CA ARG A 214 26.35 -5.62 3.61
C ARG A 214 25.33 -6.36 2.79
N LEU A 215 24.74 -5.69 1.82
CA LEU A 215 23.68 -6.24 0.98
C LEU A 215 24.04 -6.03 -0.49
N HIS A 216 23.78 -7.04 -1.32
CA HIS A 216 23.93 -6.90 -2.75
C HIS A 216 22.90 -5.89 -3.31
N PRO A 217 23.29 -4.88 -4.12
CA PRO A 217 22.36 -3.85 -4.58
C PRO A 217 21.15 -4.38 -5.38
N ALA A 218 21.31 -5.47 -6.14
CA ALA A 218 20.23 -6.09 -6.90
C ALA A 218 19.01 -6.53 -6.05
N VAL A 219 19.21 -6.84 -4.76
CA VAL A 219 18.15 -7.26 -3.82
C VAL A 219 17.70 -6.13 -2.89
N ALA A 220 18.16 -4.90 -3.10
CA ALA A 220 17.73 -3.75 -2.30
C ALA A 220 16.24 -3.39 -2.54
N ALA A 221 15.74 -3.64 -3.74
CA ALA A 221 14.38 -3.27 -4.15
C ALA A 221 13.25 -3.95 -3.35
N PRO A 222 13.26 -5.28 -3.10
CA PRO A 222 12.29 -5.92 -2.21
C PRO A 222 12.25 -5.33 -0.78
N TYR A 223 13.34 -4.74 -0.30
CA TYR A 223 13.39 -4.09 1.00
C TYR A 223 13.02 -2.60 0.94
N ASN A 224 12.87 -2.05 -0.28
CA ASN A 224 12.77 -0.63 -0.55
C ASN A 224 13.92 0.16 0.13
N ALA A 225 15.12 -0.42 0.09
CA ALA A 225 16.33 0.12 0.71
C ALA A 225 17.13 0.98 -0.29
N ASP A 226 17.69 2.09 0.18
CA ASP A 226 18.43 3.08 -0.64
C ASP A 226 19.83 3.43 -0.11
N PHE A 227 20.24 2.84 1.01
CA PHE A 227 21.56 2.98 1.62
C PHE A 227 21.91 4.39 2.13
N ASP A 228 20.91 5.21 2.48
CA ASP A 228 21.11 6.59 2.98
C ASP A 228 21.35 6.69 4.50
N GLY A 229 21.55 5.55 5.17
CA GLY A 229 21.56 5.42 6.64
C GLY A 229 20.51 4.46 7.18
N ASP A 230 19.79 3.78 6.29
CA ASP A 230 18.86 2.70 6.58
C ASP A 230 19.40 1.65 7.57
N GLU A 231 18.56 1.24 8.51
CA GLU A 231 18.84 0.14 9.45
C GLU A 231 17.94 -1.07 9.15
N MET A 232 18.54 -2.26 9.14
CA MET A 232 17.83 -3.53 8.95
C MET A 232 18.09 -4.47 10.12
N ASN A 233 17.21 -5.45 10.32
CA ASN A 233 17.37 -6.44 11.38
C ASN A 233 17.65 -7.84 10.81
N ILE A 234 18.43 -8.61 11.56
CA ILE A 234 18.62 -10.04 11.35
C ILE A 234 17.95 -10.82 12.48
N HIS A 235 17.47 -12.02 12.18
CA HIS A 235 17.00 -12.99 13.16
C HIS A 235 17.59 -14.36 12.83
N SER A 236 18.23 -15.01 13.81
CA SER A 236 18.83 -16.34 13.66
C SER A 236 17.85 -17.44 14.07
N PRO A 237 17.38 -18.30 13.14
CA PRO A 237 16.50 -19.43 13.47
C PRO A 237 17.24 -20.47 14.32
N GLN A 238 16.67 -20.78 15.49
CA GLN A 238 17.35 -21.62 16.50
C GLN A 238 17.10 -23.12 16.32
N THR A 239 15.97 -23.52 15.72
CA THR A 239 15.64 -24.93 15.48
C THR A 239 15.98 -25.34 14.05
N GLU A 240 16.28 -26.62 13.83
CA GLU A 240 16.52 -27.16 12.49
C GLU A 240 15.30 -27.03 11.57
N GLU A 241 14.10 -27.23 12.12
CA GLU A 241 12.84 -27.06 11.39
C GLU A 241 12.70 -25.62 10.87
N ALA A 242 12.92 -24.62 11.72
CA ALA A 242 12.84 -23.21 11.32
C ALA A 242 13.95 -22.84 10.32
N ARG A 243 15.15 -23.43 10.44
CA ARG A 243 16.23 -23.27 9.44
C ARG A 243 15.84 -23.87 8.10
N ALA A 244 15.19 -25.04 8.09
CA ALA A 244 14.71 -25.70 6.89
C ALA A 244 13.60 -24.87 6.21
N GLU A 245 12.61 -24.39 6.97
CA GLU A 245 11.57 -23.49 6.45
C GLU A 245 12.16 -22.23 5.84
N ALA A 246 13.11 -21.59 6.52
CA ALA A 246 13.78 -20.39 6.02
C ALA A 246 14.52 -20.66 4.69
N LYS A 247 15.26 -21.78 4.60
CA LYS A 247 16.00 -22.18 3.39
C LYS A 247 15.09 -22.49 2.21
N VAL A 248 13.98 -23.17 2.46
CA VAL A 248 13.13 -23.68 1.37
C VAL A 248 12.12 -22.63 0.91
N LEU A 249 11.52 -21.87 1.83
CA LEU A 249 10.39 -20.98 1.52
C LEU A 249 10.78 -19.50 1.42
N LEU A 250 11.80 -19.08 2.16
CA LEU A 250 12.15 -17.68 2.34
C LEU A 250 13.45 -17.27 1.64
N ASP A 251 14.19 -18.20 1.03
CA ASP A 251 15.39 -17.86 0.25
C ASP A 251 15.05 -16.81 -0.82
N VAL A 252 15.92 -15.81 -0.94
CA VAL A 252 15.86 -14.77 -1.96
C VAL A 252 15.65 -15.36 -3.36
N LYS A 253 16.27 -16.51 -3.67
CA LYS A 253 16.11 -17.20 -4.96
C LYS A 253 14.65 -17.57 -5.25
N GLN A 254 13.94 -18.09 -4.24
CA GLN A 254 12.54 -18.50 -4.37
C GLN A 254 11.60 -17.30 -4.48
N ASN A 255 11.99 -16.16 -3.90
CA ASN A 255 11.22 -14.91 -3.87
C ASN A 255 11.61 -13.93 -5.00
N LEU A 256 12.21 -14.42 -6.10
CA LEU A 256 12.53 -13.60 -7.29
C LEU A 256 11.30 -12.93 -7.91
N MET A 257 10.18 -13.65 -7.97
CA MET A 257 8.94 -13.20 -8.63
C MET A 257 7.94 -12.66 -7.61
N SER A 258 7.36 -11.52 -7.95
CA SER A 258 6.40 -10.80 -7.11
C SER A 258 5.08 -11.54 -7.03
N PRO A 259 4.56 -11.84 -5.82
CA PRO A 259 3.24 -12.43 -5.68
C PRO A 259 2.11 -11.43 -5.97
N LYS A 260 2.41 -10.14 -6.17
CA LYS A 260 1.44 -9.09 -6.50
C LYS A 260 0.98 -9.14 -7.95
N ASN A 261 1.91 -9.38 -8.87
CA ASN A 261 1.71 -9.18 -10.31
C ASN A 261 2.67 -9.98 -11.21
N ASN A 262 3.37 -10.98 -10.68
CA ASN A 262 4.30 -11.83 -11.44
C ASN A 262 5.49 -11.09 -12.08
N THR A 263 5.86 -9.90 -11.62
CA THR A 263 7.08 -9.21 -12.09
C THR A 263 8.30 -9.60 -11.26
N ASN A 264 9.50 -9.52 -11.84
CA ASN A 264 10.73 -9.81 -11.11
C ASN A 264 11.03 -8.67 -10.10
N GLN A 265 11.18 -9.01 -8.82
CA GLN A 265 11.50 -8.04 -7.78
C GLN A 265 13.01 -7.74 -7.70
N ILE A 266 13.83 -8.68 -8.18
CA ILE A 266 15.29 -8.63 -8.15
C ILE A 266 15.77 -8.49 -9.60
N GLY A 267 16.78 -7.64 -9.80
CA GLY A 267 17.34 -7.36 -11.13
C GLY A 267 18.51 -6.38 -11.05
N CYS A 268 19.07 -6.06 -12.21
CA CYS A 268 20.02 -4.97 -12.39
C CYS A 268 19.38 -3.63 -12.01
N ILE A 269 20.18 -2.75 -11.41
CA ILE A 269 19.79 -1.40 -11.01
C ILE A 269 20.92 -0.40 -11.31
N ALA A 270 20.55 0.87 -11.51
CA ALA A 270 21.47 2.00 -11.63
C ALA A 270 22.68 1.70 -12.53
N ASP A 271 23.88 1.76 -11.96
CA ASP A 271 25.17 1.58 -12.63
C ASP A 271 25.26 0.31 -13.47
N SER A 272 24.74 -0.82 -12.96
CA SER A 272 24.77 -2.08 -13.72
C SER A 272 23.94 -2.01 -15.00
N ILE A 273 22.80 -1.30 -14.99
CA ILE A 273 21.96 -1.10 -16.19
C ILE A 273 22.68 -0.16 -17.17
N THR A 274 23.20 0.97 -16.68
CA THR A 274 23.92 1.93 -17.52
C THR A 274 25.15 1.29 -18.17
N GLY A 275 25.92 0.51 -17.39
CA GLY A 275 27.06 -0.25 -17.89
C GLY A 275 26.67 -1.27 -18.96
N ASN A 276 25.61 -2.04 -18.75
CA ASN A 276 25.11 -2.99 -19.75
C ASN A 276 24.71 -2.32 -21.07
N TYR A 277 24.06 -1.16 -20.99
CA TYR A 277 23.70 -0.38 -22.16
C TYR A 277 24.92 0.14 -22.92
N MET A 278 25.90 0.69 -22.20
CA MET A 278 27.15 1.20 -22.79
C MET A 278 28.00 0.09 -23.40
N ILE A 279 28.04 -1.11 -22.79
CA ILE A 279 28.68 -2.29 -23.40
C ILE A 279 28.11 -2.50 -24.79
N GLY A 280 26.78 -2.49 -24.95
CA GLY A 280 26.13 -2.71 -26.25
C GLY A 280 26.49 -1.71 -27.36
N MET A 281 27.03 -0.55 -27.00
CA MET A 281 27.43 0.51 -27.95
C MET A 281 28.93 0.48 -28.31
N ASP A 282 29.76 -0.18 -27.49
CA ASP A 282 31.22 -0.22 -27.66
C ASP A 282 31.70 -1.46 -28.45
N GLU A 283 32.91 -1.34 -29.01
CA GLU A 283 33.68 -2.46 -29.56
C GLU A 283 34.87 -2.79 -28.65
N PHE A 284 35.22 -4.07 -28.57
CA PHE A 284 36.27 -4.56 -27.67
C PHE A 284 37.33 -5.35 -28.42
N SER A 285 38.59 -5.20 -28.01
CA SER A 285 39.64 -6.14 -28.40
C SER A 285 39.44 -7.51 -27.74
N ARG A 286 40.07 -8.54 -28.30
CA ARG A 286 40.07 -9.89 -27.72
C ARG A 286 40.53 -9.90 -26.26
N GLU A 287 41.62 -9.18 -25.95
CA GLU A 287 42.16 -9.15 -24.60
C GLU A 287 41.20 -8.49 -23.61
N GLU A 288 40.65 -7.33 -23.96
CA GLU A 288 39.70 -6.59 -23.12
C GLU A 288 38.41 -7.40 -22.87
N ALA A 289 37.87 -8.00 -23.93
CA ALA A 289 36.64 -8.78 -23.86
C ALA A 289 36.81 -10.00 -22.93
N ASN A 290 37.89 -10.76 -23.08
CA ASN A 290 38.18 -11.92 -22.22
C ASN A 290 38.49 -11.51 -20.77
N GLN A 291 39.20 -10.39 -20.56
CA GLN A 291 39.47 -9.86 -19.23
C GLN A 291 38.18 -9.43 -18.52
N LEU A 292 37.23 -8.83 -19.25
CA LEU A 292 35.94 -8.43 -18.71
C LEU A 292 35.06 -9.65 -18.36
N LEU A 293 35.03 -10.69 -19.20
CA LEU A 293 34.34 -11.95 -18.89
C LEU A 293 34.93 -12.62 -17.63
N PHE A 294 36.26 -12.73 -17.57
CA PHE A 294 36.95 -13.35 -16.43
C PHE A 294 36.70 -12.60 -15.12
N SER A 295 36.88 -11.27 -15.11
CA SER A 295 36.64 -10.44 -13.92
C SER A 295 35.17 -10.45 -13.47
N SER A 296 34.24 -10.74 -14.38
CA SER A 296 32.81 -10.84 -14.11
C SER A 296 32.34 -12.24 -13.74
N GLN A 297 33.26 -13.21 -13.66
CA GLN A 297 32.98 -14.63 -13.38
C GLN A 297 32.02 -15.25 -14.40
N ILE A 298 32.20 -14.90 -15.68
CA ILE A 298 31.42 -15.46 -16.78
C ILE A 298 32.31 -16.43 -17.55
N ASP A 299 31.89 -17.69 -17.62
CA ASP A 299 32.57 -18.71 -18.40
C ASP A 299 32.36 -18.46 -19.89
N GLY A 300 33.43 -18.11 -20.60
CA GLY A 300 33.41 -17.90 -22.03
C GLY A 300 34.77 -17.42 -22.55
N GLU A 301 35.13 -17.87 -23.76
CA GLU A 301 36.29 -17.36 -24.48
C GLU A 301 35.84 -16.72 -25.79
N ILE A 302 36.36 -15.53 -26.08
CA ILE A 302 36.23 -14.85 -27.35
C ILE A 302 37.52 -15.06 -28.14
N THR A 303 37.37 -15.65 -29.33
CA THR A 303 38.48 -15.97 -30.24
C THR A 303 38.64 -14.93 -31.35
N LYS A 304 37.61 -14.11 -31.60
CA LYS A 304 37.64 -13.01 -32.56
C LYS A 304 38.58 -11.90 -32.07
N ARG A 305 39.25 -11.24 -33.02
CA ARG A 305 40.23 -10.17 -32.72
C ARG A 305 39.56 -8.90 -32.19
N ASN A 306 38.46 -8.51 -32.82
CA ASN A 306 37.54 -7.47 -32.36
C ASN A 306 36.14 -8.08 -32.23
N VAL A 307 35.40 -7.68 -31.21
CA VAL A 307 34.06 -8.18 -30.92
C VAL A 307 33.14 -7.00 -30.59
N SER A 308 31.90 -7.03 -31.08
CA SER A 308 30.91 -6.04 -30.68
C SER A 308 30.48 -6.29 -29.24
N GLY A 309 30.14 -5.24 -28.51
CA GLY A 309 29.66 -5.40 -27.14
C GLY A 309 28.34 -6.18 -27.03
N THR A 310 27.51 -6.18 -28.08
CA THR A 310 26.32 -7.06 -28.16
C THR A 310 26.69 -8.55 -28.23
N GLU A 311 27.74 -8.90 -28.96
CA GLU A 311 28.26 -10.28 -29.03
C GLU A 311 28.94 -10.67 -27.71
N LEU A 312 29.65 -9.74 -27.08
CA LEU A 312 30.22 -9.94 -25.74
C LEU A 312 29.12 -10.20 -24.69
N PHE A 313 28.09 -9.35 -24.65
CA PHE A 313 26.99 -9.48 -23.70
C PHE A 313 26.16 -10.74 -23.96
N SER A 314 26.11 -11.25 -25.20
CA SER A 314 25.44 -12.51 -25.52
C SER A 314 25.99 -13.70 -24.73
N LYS A 315 27.23 -13.65 -24.20
CA LYS A 315 27.78 -14.68 -23.30
C LYS A 315 27.13 -14.73 -21.91
N VAL A 316 26.42 -13.68 -21.51
CA VAL A 316 25.62 -13.65 -20.29
C VAL A 316 24.35 -14.49 -20.43
N LEU A 317 23.80 -14.56 -21.65
CA LEU A 317 22.50 -15.16 -21.93
C LEU A 317 22.62 -16.69 -22.08
N PRO A 318 21.66 -17.46 -21.53
CA PRO A 318 21.51 -18.86 -21.91
C PRO A 318 20.98 -18.95 -23.36
N LYS A 319 21.02 -20.15 -23.95
CA LYS A 319 20.55 -20.42 -25.32
C LYS A 319 19.02 -20.27 -25.46
N ILE A 320 18.56 -19.02 -25.56
CA ILE A 320 17.15 -18.65 -25.54
C ILE A 320 16.78 -17.81 -26.76
N ASP A 321 15.54 -17.98 -27.23
CA ASP A 321 14.93 -17.09 -28.21
C ASP A 321 14.00 -16.14 -27.47
N PHE A 322 14.19 -14.83 -27.65
CA PHE A 322 13.38 -13.81 -26.99
C PHE A 322 13.25 -12.59 -27.89
N LYS A 323 12.05 -12.00 -27.95
CA LYS A 323 11.81 -10.80 -28.75
C LYS A 323 10.82 -9.91 -28.03
N ASN A 324 11.21 -8.67 -27.79
CA ASN A 324 10.32 -7.61 -27.34
C ASN A 324 10.44 -6.39 -28.28
N ASN A 325 9.88 -5.25 -27.87
CA ASN A 325 9.92 -4.02 -28.67
C ASN A 325 11.33 -3.40 -28.77
N SER A 326 12.21 -3.67 -27.80
CA SER A 326 13.56 -3.10 -27.71
C SER A 326 14.65 -3.99 -28.31
N ILE A 327 14.53 -5.33 -28.17
CA ILE A 327 15.60 -6.29 -28.48
C ILE A 327 15.06 -7.61 -29.06
N SER A 328 15.86 -8.24 -29.92
CA SER A 328 15.64 -9.56 -30.49
C SER A 328 16.87 -10.43 -30.27
N ILE A 329 16.66 -11.56 -29.59
CA ILE A 329 17.65 -12.56 -29.22
C ILE A 329 17.27 -13.89 -29.88
N LYS A 330 18.25 -14.57 -30.47
CA LYS A 330 18.07 -15.89 -31.09
C LYS A 330 19.22 -16.81 -30.68
N ASP A 331 18.89 -17.99 -30.17
CA ASP A 331 19.84 -18.97 -29.61
C ASP A 331 20.86 -18.37 -28.61
N GLY A 332 20.42 -17.38 -27.81
CA GLY A 332 21.27 -16.65 -26.86
C GLY A 332 22.12 -15.53 -27.46
N GLU A 333 22.03 -15.27 -28.77
CA GLU A 333 22.74 -14.18 -29.44
C GLU A 333 21.82 -12.98 -29.70
N ILE A 334 22.29 -11.78 -29.37
CA ILE A 334 21.58 -10.52 -29.64
C ILE A 334 21.71 -10.19 -31.13
N VAL A 335 20.60 -10.30 -31.86
CA VAL A 335 20.53 -10.01 -33.31
C VAL A 335 20.31 -8.52 -33.58
N LYS A 336 19.48 -7.86 -32.77
CA LYS A 336 19.14 -6.44 -32.93
C LYS A 336 18.61 -5.87 -31.61
N GLY A 337 18.98 -4.62 -31.31
CA GLY A 337 18.43 -3.85 -30.19
C GLY A 337 19.48 -3.40 -29.18
N ASN A 338 19.03 -2.67 -28.16
CA ASN A 338 19.89 -2.13 -27.10
C ASN A 338 19.68 -2.90 -25.80
N ILE A 339 20.73 -2.98 -24.98
CA ILE A 339 20.70 -3.66 -23.68
C ILE A 339 20.24 -2.66 -22.62
N ASP A 340 18.94 -2.39 -22.55
CA ASP A 340 18.34 -1.45 -21.60
C ASP A 340 17.73 -2.16 -20.37
N LYS A 341 17.06 -1.40 -19.50
CA LYS A 341 16.35 -1.89 -18.32
C LYS A 341 15.34 -3.00 -18.63
N THR A 342 14.81 -3.11 -19.86
CA THR A 342 13.79 -4.11 -20.21
C THR A 342 14.33 -5.53 -20.28
N LEU A 343 15.65 -5.71 -20.24
CA LEU A 343 16.28 -7.03 -20.29
C LEU A 343 16.49 -7.63 -18.89
N PHE A 344 17.29 -6.97 -18.03
CA PHE A 344 17.60 -7.49 -16.69
C PHE A 344 17.22 -6.54 -15.55
N GLY A 345 16.53 -5.44 -15.85
CA GLY A 345 16.07 -4.50 -14.84
C GLY A 345 14.95 -5.04 -13.95
N LYS A 346 14.82 -4.45 -12.76
CA LYS A 346 13.66 -4.67 -11.87
C LYS A 346 12.32 -4.40 -12.59
N GLU A 347 11.34 -5.26 -12.33
CA GLU A 347 9.92 -5.17 -12.74
C GLU A 347 9.63 -5.19 -14.26
N ASP A 348 10.54 -4.72 -15.10
CA ASP A 348 10.36 -4.52 -16.54
C ASP A 348 10.89 -5.71 -17.39
N SER A 349 11.43 -6.75 -16.76
CA SER A 349 12.17 -7.81 -17.46
C SER A 349 11.34 -9.05 -17.77
N GLU A 350 10.86 -9.13 -19.01
CA GLU A 350 10.13 -10.31 -19.50
C GLU A 350 11.04 -11.53 -19.74
N ILE A 351 12.28 -11.31 -20.19
CA ILE A 351 13.23 -12.41 -20.47
C ILE A 351 13.55 -13.23 -19.21
N ILE A 352 13.55 -12.63 -18.01
CA ILE A 352 13.79 -13.37 -16.76
C ILE A 352 12.70 -14.44 -16.55
N LYS A 353 11.45 -14.14 -16.94
CA LYS A 353 10.33 -15.10 -16.88
C LYS A 353 10.52 -16.23 -17.88
N GLU A 354 10.96 -15.92 -19.09
CA GLU A 354 11.23 -16.92 -20.13
C GLU A 354 12.43 -17.81 -19.77
N ILE A 355 13.47 -17.25 -19.14
CA ILE A 355 14.59 -18.03 -18.61
C ILE A 355 14.13 -18.94 -17.48
N ASP A 356 13.33 -18.43 -16.52
CA ASP A 356 12.77 -19.24 -15.44
C ASP A 356 11.92 -20.40 -15.99
N LYS A 357 11.09 -20.12 -17.00
CA LYS A 357 10.25 -21.12 -17.66
C LYS A 357 11.04 -22.20 -18.40
N LYS A 358 12.13 -21.85 -19.09
CA LYS A 358 12.89 -22.79 -19.94
C LYS A 358 14.01 -23.52 -19.19
N PHE A 359 14.68 -22.83 -18.26
CA PHE A 359 15.90 -23.32 -17.58
C PHE A 359 15.76 -23.41 -16.06
N GLY A 360 14.70 -22.83 -15.48
CA GLY A 360 14.42 -22.85 -14.06
C GLY A 360 14.96 -21.64 -13.29
N ARG A 361 14.46 -21.49 -12.06
CA ARG A 361 14.69 -20.34 -11.17
C ARG A 361 16.16 -20.06 -10.88
N ILE A 362 16.96 -21.12 -10.80
CA ILE A 362 18.39 -21.02 -10.50
C ILE A 362 19.12 -20.34 -11.65
N GLU A 363 18.90 -20.76 -12.89
CA GLU A 363 19.58 -20.14 -14.05
C GLU A 363 19.09 -18.70 -14.29
N ALA A 364 17.81 -18.41 -14.03
CA ALA A 364 17.29 -17.04 -14.05
C ALA A 364 18.03 -16.13 -13.05
N PHE A 365 18.27 -16.64 -11.84
CA PHE A 365 19.01 -15.92 -10.80
C PHE A 365 20.49 -15.72 -11.15
N GLU A 366 21.16 -16.76 -11.66
CA GLU A 366 22.56 -16.67 -12.11
C GLU A 366 22.71 -15.74 -13.31
N SER A 367 21.75 -15.72 -14.24
CA SER A 367 21.74 -14.79 -15.38
C SER A 367 21.70 -13.33 -14.92
N ILE A 368 20.88 -13.01 -13.91
CA ILE A 368 20.84 -11.66 -13.30
C ILE A 368 22.20 -11.32 -12.68
N LYS A 369 22.83 -12.26 -11.98
CA LYS A 369 24.15 -12.06 -11.37
C LYS A 369 25.22 -11.77 -12.43
N ARG A 370 25.30 -12.58 -13.49
CA ARG A 370 26.22 -12.39 -14.62
C ARG A 370 26.01 -11.02 -15.28
N ALA A 371 24.75 -10.65 -15.54
CA ALA A 371 24.38 -9.35 -16.11
C ALA A 371 24.73 -8.17 -15.18
N PHE A 372 24.59 -8.34 -13.86
CA PHE A 372 24.94 -7.31 -12.90
C PHE A 372 26.46 -7.10 -12.84
N ASN A 373 27.22 -8.19 -12.75
CA ASN A 373 28.67 -8.16 -12.63
C ASN A 373 29.34 -7.56 -13.87
N ILE A 374 28.92 -7.96 -15.08
CA ILE A 374 29.54 -7.45 -16.31
C ILE A 374 29.31 -5.95 -16.48
N GLY A 375 28.10 -5.45 -16.25
CA GLY A 375 27.78 -4.02 -16.35
C GLY A 375 28.53 -3.19 -15.33
N LYS A 376 28.55 -3.63 -14.07
CA LYS A 376 29.30 -2.99 -12.98
C LYS A 376 30.80 -2.95 -13.29
N ASN A 377 31.40 -4.08 -13.66
CA ASN A 377 32.84 -4.18 -13.87
C ASN A 377 33.28 -3.35 -15.09
N TYR A 378 32.50 -3.38 -16.17
CA TYR A 378 32.74 -2.51 -17.32
C TYR A 378 32.69 -1.03 -16.93
N LEU A 379 31.66 -0.60 -16.20
CA LEU A 379 31.53 0.80 -15.79
C LEU A 379 32.66 1.22 -14.83
N ASN A 380 33.12 0.33 -13.97
CA ASN A 380 34.26 0.58 -13.08
C ASN A 380 35.57 0.80 -13.85
N THR A 381 35.74 0.15 -15.01
CA THR A 381 36.90 0.35 -15.88
C THR A 381 36.75 1.58 -16.78
N LYS A 382 35.57 1.78 -17.40
CA LYS A 382 35.31 2.89 -18.32
C LYS A 382 35.21 4.23 -17.58
N GLY A 383 34.59 4.22 -16.41
CA GLY A 383 34.18 5.41 -15.67
C GLY A 383 32.96 6.08 -16.32
N ILE A 384 32.06 6.60 -15.48
CA ILE A 384 31.01 7.54 -15.89
C ILE A 384 30.94 8.67 -14.88
N THR A 385 30.78 9.90 -15.36
CA THR A 385 30.65 11.09 -14.52
C THR A 385 29.61 12.02 -15.12
N ILE A 386 29.01 12.86 -14.29
CA ILE A 386 28.10 13.92 -14.71
C ILE A 386 28.64 15.23 -14.14
N SER A 387 28.74 16.23 -15.01
CA SER A 387 29.03 17.61 -14.69
C SER A 387 27.79 18.49 -14.89
N LEU A 388 27.88 19.76 -14.49
CA LEU A 388 26.81 20.73 -14.76
C LEU A 388 26.64 21.01 -16.26
N GLU A 389 27.73 20.91 -17.04
CA GLU A 389 27.71 21.14 -18.48
C GLU A 389 26.92 20.06 -19.23
N ASP A 390 26.97 18.82 -18.74
CA ASP A 390 26.21 17.70 -19.30
C ASP A 390 24.69 17.86 -19.16
N LEU A 391 24.24 18.76 -18.28
CA LEU A 391 22.83 19.10 -18.08
C LEU A 391 22.39 20.32 -18.89
N ASN A 392 23.31 21.03 -19.54
CA ASN A 392 22.95 22.16 -20.40
C ASN A 392 22.34 21.68 -21.71
N VAL A 393 21.49 22.54 -22.27
CA VAL A 393 20.92 22.37 -23.61
C VAL A 393 21.43 23.48 -24.51
N GLU A 394 21.46 23.23 -25.82
CA GLU A 394 21.85 24.23 -26.80
C GLU A 394 21.01 25.51 -26.66
N GLN A 395 21.62 26.67 -26.91
CA GLN A 395 20.94 27.96 -26.79
C GLN A 395 19.68 28.03 -27.67
N LYS A 396 19.71 27.39 -28.84
CA LYS A 396 18.56 27.27 -29.74
C LYS A 396 17.35 26.59 -29.07
N ILE A 397 17.58 25.55 -28.27
CA ILE A 397 16.52 24.85 -27.52
C ILE A 397 15.97 25.78 -26.44
N VAL A 398 16.83 26.55 -25.76
CA VAL A 398 16.42 27.54 -24.75
C VAL A 398 15.54 28.62 -25.38
N ASP A 399 15.91 29.12 -26.56
CA ASP A 399 15.19 30.17 -27.27
C ASP A 399 13.82 29.68 -27.75
N GLU A 400 13.75 28.49 -28.36
CA GLU A 400 12.49 27.85 -28.74
C GLU A 400 11.60 27.56 -27.51
N SER A 401 12.20 27.14 -26.39
CA SER A 401 11.48 26.92 -25.13
C SER A 401 10.89 28.21 -24.55
N ASN A 402 11.63 29.32 -24.64
CA ASN A 402 11.17 30.64 -24.24
C ASN A 402 10.00 31.11 -25.11
N GLU A 403 10.06 30.84 -26.42
CA GLU A 403 8.96 31.15 -27.35
C GLU A 403 7.68 30.36 -27.02
N ILE A 404 7.80 29.05 -26.77
CA ILE A 404 6.67 28.20 -26.34
C ILE A 404 6.07 28.74 -25.04
N THR A 405 6.91 29.13 -24.10
CA THR A 405 6.49 29.68 -22.80
C THR A 405 5.80 31.04 -22.96
N ALA A 406 6.30 31.90 -23.86
CA ALA A 406 5.69 33.20 -24.16
C ALA A 406 4.30 33.04 -24.78
N LYS A 407 4.16 32.20 -25.81
CA LYS A 407 2.87 31.88 -26.46
C LYS A 407 1.84 31.35 -25.47
N ALA A 408 2.26 30.50 -24.53
CA ALA A 408 1.35 29.99 -23.50
C ALA A 408 0.92 31.06 -22.48
N LYS A 409 1.81 32.01 -22.14
CA LYS A 409 1.46 33.16 -21.29
C LYS A 409 0.48 34.11 -21.99
N GLU A 410 0.67 34.35 -23.30
CA GLU A 410 -0.25 35.14 -24.12
C GLU A 410 -1.64 34.48 -24.20
N LYS A 411 -1.69 33.19 -24.54
CA LYS A 411 -2.94 32.42 -24.57
C LYS A 411 -3.65 32.39 -23.21
N ALA A 412 -2.91 32.29 -22.10
CA ALA A 412 -3.50 32.40 -20.77
C ALA A 412 -4.11 33.79 -20.53
N GLN A 413 -3.49 34.86 -21.05
CA GLN A 413 -4.02 36.22 -20.96
C GLN A 413 -5.26 36.41 -21.85
N GLU A 414 -5.31 35.79 -23.03
CA GLU A 414 -6.50 35.76 -23.90
C GLU A 414 -7.67 35.10 -23.17
N ILE A 415 -7.47 33.94 -22.55
CA ILE A 415 -8.50 33.25 -21.76
C ILE A 415 -9.02 34.13 -20.60
N ILE A 416 -8.15 34.94 -19.98
CA ILE A 416 -8.56 35.89 -18.94
C ILE A 416 -9.44 36.99 -19.55
N LYS A 417 -9.07 37.55 -20.71
CA LYS A 417 -9.87 38.58 -21.41
C LYS A 417 -11.23 38.05 -21.87
N GLU A 418 -11.27 36.86 -22.48
CA GLU A 418 -12.52 36.20 -22.88
C GLU A 418 -13.47 35.99 -21.69
N CYS A 419 -12.91 35.71 -20.51
CA CYS A 419 -13.67 35.59 -19.28
C CYS A 419 -14.22 36.94 -18.78
N GLU A 420 -13.44 38.03 -18.90
CA GLU A 420 -13.87 39.38 -18.53
C GLU A 420 -14.94 39.93 -19.50
N GLU A 421 -14.83 39.59 -20.79
CA GLU A 421 -15.79 39.95 -21.84
C GLU A 421 -17.03 39.03 -21.88
N GLY A 422 -17.01 37.93 -21.12
CA GLY A 422 -18.12 36.95 -21.07
C GLY A 422 -18.27 36.10 -22.32
N THR A 423 -17.26 36.06 -23.20
CA THR A 423 -17.24 35.32 -24.47
C THR A 423 -16.67 33.91 -24.34
N ILE A 424 -16.17 33.54 -23.15
CA ILE A 424 -15.57 32.22 -22.92
C ILE A 424 -16.59 31.07 -23.03
N ASP A 425 -16.28 30.06 -23.85
CA ASP A 425 -17.06 28.83 -23.89
C ASP A 425 -16.98 28.10 -22.55
N ILE A 426 -18.11 28.08 -21.82
CA ILE A 426 -18.24 27.47 -20.50
C ILE A 426 -18.19 25.94 -20.63
N ILE A 427 -17.35 25.29 -19.83
CA ILE A 427 -17.33 23.82 -19.75
C ILE A 427 -18.65 23.38 -19.09
N PRO A 428 -19.41 22.43 -19.68
CA PRO A 428 -20.69 22.00 -19.13
C PRO A 428 -20.58 21.61 -17.65
N GLY A 429 -21.44 22.20 -16.81
CA GLY A 429 -21.47 21.92 -15.36
C GLY A 429 -20.44 22.70 -14.53
N LYS A 430 -19.64 23.59 -15.13
CA LYS A 430 -18.68 24.47 -14.43
C LYS A 430 -19.15 25.91 -14.40
N THR A 431 -18.68 26.66 -13.40
CA THR A 431 -18.81 28.12 -13.43
C THR A 431 -17.86 28.73 -14.45
N ILE A 432 -18.07 30.01 -14.78
CA ILE A 432 -17.18 30.77 -15.66
C ILE A 432 -15.75 30.79 -15.08
N GLU A 433 -15.63 31.03 -13.77
CA GLU A 433 -14.34 31.06 -13.06
C GLU A 433 -13.64 29.70 -13.09
N GLU A 434 -14.37 28.62 -12.82
CA GLU A 434 -13.82 27.27 -12.87
C GLU A 434 -13.37 26.90 -14.29
N THR A 435 -14.16 27.28 -15.30
CA THR A 435 -13.82 27.06 -16.71
C THR A 435 -12.53 27.79 -17.08
N ARG A 436 -12.42 29.06 -16.68
CA ARG A 436 -11.20 29.86 -16.89
C ARG A 436 -9.99 29.16 -16.27
N GLU A 437 -10.08 28.76 -15.00
CA GLU A 437 -8.94 28.11 -14.33
C GLU A 437 -8.55 26.78 -14.98
N ILE A 438 -9.51 25.95 -15.40
CA ILE A 438 -9.23 24.68 -16.08
C ILE A 438 -8.54 24.92 -17.43
N LYS A 439 -9.05 25.85 -18.26
CA LYS A 439 -8.45 26.17 -19.56
C LYS A 439 -7.04 26.73 -19.43
N ILE A 440 -6.79 27.61 -18.45
CA ILE A 440 -5.46 28.15 -18.18
C ILE A 440 -4.51 27.04 -17.69
N LEU A 441 -4.93 26.24 -16.71
CA LEU A 441 -4.11 25.16 -16.17
C LEU A 441 -3.72 24.15 -17.27
N LYS A 442 -4.67 23.78 -18.14
CA LYS A 442 -4.41 22.91 -19.31
C LYS A 442 -3.35 23.53 -20.23
N THR A 443 -3.52 24.79 -20.61
CA THR A 443 -2.59 25.52 -21.48
C THR A 443 -1.17 25.58 -20.89
N LEU A 444 -1.05 25.83 -19.59
CA LEU A 444 0.26 25.92 -18.92
C LEU A 444 0.91 24.55 -18.69
N ASN A 445 0.12 23.48 -18.47
CA ASN A 445 0.65 22.13 -18.36
C ASN A 445 1.17 21.58 -19.70
N GLU A 446 0.57 21.99 -20.83
CA GLU A 446 1.04 21.63 -22.18
C GLU A 446 2.46 22.16 -22.47
N VAL A 447 2.86 23.28 -21.87
CA VAL A 447 4.20 23.87 -22.05
C VAL A 447 5.30 22.86 -21.72
N ARG A 448 5.17 22.20 -20.57
CA ARG A 448 6.15 21.24 -20.09
C ARG A 448 6.25 20.02 -21.00
N MET A 449 5.14 19.57 -21.57
CA MET A 449 5.14 18.43 -22.51
C MET A 449 5.82 18.80 -23.83
N LYS A 450 5.45 19.95 -24.43
CA LYS A 450 6.04 20.42 -25.69
C LYS A 450 7.54 20.65 -25.58
N ILE A 451 7.98 21.28 -24.49
CA ILE A 451 9.42 21.48 -24.23
C ILE A 451 10.09 20.13 -23.95
N GLY A 452 9.44 19.21 -23.23
CA GLY A 452 9.98 17.87 -22.99
C GLY A 452 10.21 17.07 -24.27
N GLU A 453 9.30 17.13 -25.23
CA GLU A 453 9.46 16.52 -26.56
C GLU A 453 10.60 17.17 -27.35
N LEU A 454 10.68 18.50 -27.33
CA LEU A 454 11.78 19.25 -27.95
C LEU A 454 13.15 18.86 -27.39
N VAL A 455 13.27 18.77 -26.07
CA VAL A 455 14.50 18.33 -25.41
C VAL A 455 14.79 16.87 -25.79
N LYS A 456 13.80 15.98 -25.79
CA LYS A 456 14.01 14.57 -26.15
C LYS A 456 14.60 14.39 -27.55
N GLU A 457 14.16 15.19 -28.51
CA GLU A 457 14.61 15.10 -29.91
C GLU A 457 16.01 15.69 -30.11
N LYS A 458 16.32 16.80 -29.45
CA LYS A 458 17.55 17.58 -29.71
C LYS A 458 18.65 17.41 -28.66
N PHE A 459 18.41 16.67 -27.58
CA PHE A 459 19.43 16.45 -26.55
C PHE A 459 20.54 15.50 -27.05
N PRO A 460 21.82 15.77 -26.76
CA PRO A 460 22.94 15.01 -27.32
C PRO A 460 22.82 13.50 -27.06
N GLU A 461 23.02 12.69 -28.11
CA GLU A 461 22.95 11.23 -27.98
C GLU A 461 24.14 10.65 -27.20
N ASP A 462 25.32 11.23 -27.42
CA ASP A 462 26.59 10.89 -26.76
C ASP A 462 26.80 11.81 -25.56
N ASN A 463 26.05 11.56 -24.49
CA ASN A 463 26.11 12.28 -23.22
C ASN A 463 25.84 11.29 -22.07
N PRO A 464 26.63 11.30 -20.98
CA PRO A 464 26.42 10.45 -19.80
C PRO A 464 24.98 10.43 -19.27
N VAL A 465 24.33 11.59 -19.25
CA VAL A 465 22.94 11.76 -18.82
C VAL A 465 21.98 11.06 -19.77
N THR A 466 22.24 11.13 -21.07
CA THR A 466 21.45 10.41 -22.09
C THR A 466 21.61 8.91 -21.95
N HIS A 467 22.83 8.41 -21.71
CA HIS A 467 23.05 6.98 -21.47
C HIS A 467 22.29 6.50 -20.23
N MET A 468 22.29 7.27 -19.13
CA MET A 468 21.54 6.92 -17.92
C MET A 468 20.01 6.93 -18.13
N ILE A 469 19.48 7.92 -18.86
CA ILE A 469 18.03 8.03 -19.13
C ILE A 469 17.57 6.96 -20.12
N ARG A 470 18.28 6.77 -21.24
CA ARG A 470 17.91 5.81 -22.30
C ARG A 470 18.10 4.36 -21.83
N SER A 471 19.12 4.07 -21.03
CA SER A 471 19.30 2.74 -20.43
C SER A 471 18.24 2.45 -19.37
N GLY A 472 17.68 3.49 -18.73
CA GLY A 472 16.81 3.34 -17.57
C GLY A 472 17.57 3.14 -16.25
N GLY A 473 18.88 3.40 -16.22
CA GLY A 473 19.70 3.38 -15.02
C GLY A 473 19.39 4.54 -14.06
N GLY A 474 19.01 5.71 -14.57
CA GLY A 474 18.63 6.83 -13.71
C GLY A 474 18.18 8.09 -14.44
N GLY A 475 17.25 8.81 -13.82
CA GLY A 475 16.70 10.05 -14.36
C GLY A 475 15.58 9.84 -15.38
N ASN A 476 14.98 10.94 -15.83
CA ASN A 476 14.01 10.95 -16.92
C ASN A 476 14.14 12.28 -17.70
N ILE A 477 13.53 12.36 -18.88
CA ILE A 477 13.61 13.56 -19.73
C ILE A 477 12.99 14.79 -19.05
N LEU A 478 11.98 14.59 -18.21
CA LEU A 478 11.30 15.66 -17.49
C LEU A 478 12.23 16.37 -16.51
N ASN A 479 13.13 15.64 -15.87
CA ASN A 479 14.14 16.20 -14.96
C ASN A 479 15.05 17.17 -15.72
N ILE A 480 15.48 16.79 -16.93
CA ILE A 480 16.30 17.65 -17.79
C ILE A 480 15.53 18.88 -18.25
N THR A 481 14.27 18.70 -18.65
CA THR A 481 13.37 19.81 -18.99
C THR A 481 13.27 20.84 -17.86
N GLN A 482 13.16 20.39 -16.61
CA GLN A 482 13.08 21.28 -15.44
C GLN A 482 14.41 21.93 -15.08
N MET A 483 15.51 21.19 -15.22
CA MET A 483 16.85 21.69 -14.91
C MET A 483 17.31 22.74 -15.91
N ALA A 484 17.06 22.54 -17.21
CA ALA A 484 17.63 23.33 -18.28
C ALA A 484 16.66 24.34 -18.94
N CYS A 485 15.36 24.03 -19.02
CA CYS A 485 14.39 24.85 -19.76
C CYS A 485 13.39 25.58 -18.86
N CYS A 486 12.45 24.86 -18.23
CA CYS A 486 11.45 25.45 -17.35
C CYS A 486 10.90 24.44 -16.33
N VAL A 487 10.64 24.87 -15.10
CA VAL A 487 10.02 24.01 -14.08
C VAL A 487 8.52 23.78 -14.37
N GLY A 488 7.81 24.82 -14.81
CA GLY A 488 6.40 24.78 -15.20
C GLY A 488 5.43 25.23 -14.10
N GLN A 489 4.13 24.96 -14.30
CA GLN A 489 3.06 25.34 -13.38
C GLN A 489 3.12 24.55 -12.07
N GLN A 490 3.13 25.27 -10.95
CA GLN A 490 2.95 24.71 -9.61
C GLN A 490 1.47 24.56 -9.28
N ASP A 491 1.07 23.36 -8.90
CA ASP A 491 -0.32 23.00 -8.58
C ASP A 491 -0.45 22.72 -7.08
N LEU A 492 -1.47 23.32 -6.45
CA LEU A 492 -1.89 23.04 -5.09
C LEU A 492 -3.33 22.50 -5.07
N ASN A 493 -3.48 21.21 -4.81
CA ASN A 493 -4.77 20.50 -4.74
C ASN A 493 -5.60 20.53 -6.05
N GLY A 494 -4.96 20.46 -7.22
CA GLY A 494 -5.61 20.46 -8.52
C GLY A 494 -5.98 21.86 -9.03
N LYS A 495 -5.40 22.91 -8.46
CA LYS A 495 -5.64 24.32 -8.78
C LYS A 495 -4.34 25.09 -8.78
N ARG A 496 -4.30 26.17 -9.57
CA ARG A 496 -3.22 27.16 -9.47
C ARG A 496 -3.24 27.83 -8.09
N ILE A 497 -2.11 28.39 -7.67
CA ILE A 497 -1.95 28.95 -6.32
C ILE A 497 -2.88 30.16 -6.16
N ASP A 498 -3.79 30.11 -5.18
CA ASP A 498 -4.72 31.19 -4.82
C ASP A 498 -4.63 31.59 -3.34
N ILE A 499 -3.84 30.85 -2.56
CA ILE A 499 -3.70 31.08 -1.13
C ILE A 499 -2.68 32.19 -0.90
N GLY A 500 -3.02 33.18 -0.06
CA GLY A 500 -2.15 34.31 0.22
C GLY A 500 -2.86 35.44 0.98
N PHE A 501 -2.78 36.64 0.43
CA PHE A 501 -3.38 37.87 0.94
C PHE A 501 -4.77 38.12 0.33
N THR A 502 -5.51 39.07 0.88
CA THR A 502 -6.86 39.41 0.39
C THR A 502 -6.86 39.76 -1.10
N GLY A 503 -7.43 38.87 -1.92
CA GLY A 503 -7.55 39.03 -3.37
C GLY A 503 -6.24 38.90 -4.16
N ARG A 504 -5.14 38.38 -3.57
CA ARG A 504 -3.85 38.20 -4.27
C ARG A 504 -2.96 37.19 -3.56
N THR A 505 -2.06 36.55 -4.29
CA THR A 505 -1.15 35.54 -3.73
C THR A 505 -0.01 36.15 -2.89
N LEU A 506 0.65 37.21 -3.37
CA LEU A 506 1.76 37.89 -2.67
C LEU A 506 1.57 39.42 -2.65
N PRO A 507 2.19 40.17 -1.71
CA PRO A 507 1.94 41.60 -1.50
C PRO A 507 2.36 42.51 -2.66
N PHE A 508 3.26 42.05 -3.53
CA PHE A 508 3.74 42.79 -4.69
C PHE A 508 2.95 42.49 -5.97
N PHE A 509 2.03 41.52 -5.94
CA PHE A 509 1.06 41.33 -7.02
C PHE A 509 -0.13 42.27 -6.83
N LYS A 510 -0.76 42.63 -7.95
CA LYS A 510 -2.00 43.42 -7.94
C LYS A 510 -3.14 42.59 -7.35
N ILE A 511 -4.10 43.26 -6.73
CA ILE A 511 -5.33 42.63 -6.28
C ILE A 511 -6.10 42.16 -7.53
N GLY A 512 -6.58 40.93 -7.52
CA GLY A 512 -7.28 40.29 -8.63
C GLY A 512 -6.36 39.76 -9.75
N ASP A 513 -5.04 39.72 -9.54
CA ASP A 513 -4.11 39.24 -10.56
C ASP A 513 -4.29 37.71 -10.81
N LEU A 514 -4.64 37.35 -12.04
CA LEU A 514 -4.87 35.98 -12.51
C LEU A 514 -3.79 35.48 -13.48
N SER A 515 -2.76 36.30 -13.72
CA SER A 515 -1.67 35.97 -14.64
C SER A 515 -0.95 34.69 -14.23
N PRO A 516 -0.33 33.95 -15.17
CA PRO A 516 0.45 32.75 -14.83
C PRO A 516 1.50 32.99 -13.75
N LYS A 517 2.15 34.16 -13.78
CA LYS A 517 3.21 34.56 -12.85
C LYS A 517 2.69 34.70 -11.41
N SER A 518 1.56 35.39 -11.22
CA SER A 518 0.97 35.58 -9.88
C SER A 518 0.39 34.28 -9.31
N ARG A 519 0.17 33.27 -10.15
CA ARG A 519 -0.51 32.02 -9.82
C ARG A 519 0.40 30.79 -9.82
N GLY A 520 1.73 30.98 -9.72
CA GLY A 520 2.68 29.89 -9.50
C GLY A 520 3.27 29.25 -10.75
N PHE A 521 3.21 29.90 -11.92
CA PHE A 521 3.94 29.43 -13.10
C PHE A 521 5.43 29.82 -13.01
N ILE A 522 6.31 28.81 -13.00
CA ILE A 522 7.76 29.00 -12.93
C ILE A 522 8.36 28.85 -14.32
N SER A 523 8.78 29.97 -14.91
CA SER A 523 9.48 29.98 -16.20
C SER A 523 10.98 29.74 -16.08
N SER A 524 11.57 30.03 -14.92
CA SER A 524 13.01 29.87 -14.72
C SER A 524 13.39 28.39 -14.59
N PRO A 525 14.48 27.94 -15.24
CA PRO A 525 15.08 26.62 -15.01
C PRO A 525 15.92 26.59 -13.74
N TYR A 526 16.17 25.41 -13.17
CA TYR A 526 16.98 25.28 -11.95
C TYR A 526 18.42 25.76 -12.12
N ILE A 527 19.05 25.52 -13.28
CA ILE A 527 20.44 25.92 -13.55
C ILE A 527 20.63 27.44 -13.46
N LYS A 528 19.65 28.23 -13.90
CA LYS A 528 19.69 29.70 -13.83
C LYS A 528 19.31 30.24 -12.44
N GLY A 529 18.74 29.40 -11.59
CA GLY A 529 18.17 29.79 -10.31
C GLY A 529 16.75 30.35 -10.43
N LEU A 530 16.02 30.29 -9.33
CA LEU A 530 14.61 30.70 -9.26
C LEU A 530 14.50 32.12 -8.71
N ARG A 531 13.52 32.88 -9.23
CA ARG A 531 13.17 34.17 -8.63
C ARG A 531 12.52 33.97 -7.25
N PRO A 532 12.57 34.95 -6.34
CA PRO A 532 12.03 34.78 -4.98
C PRO A 532 10.55 34.36 -4.92
N ASP A 533 9.71 34.87 -5.83
CA ASP A 533 8.30 34.48 -5.97
C ASP A 533 8.15 33.05 -6.49
N GLU A 534 8.93 32.66 -7.50
CA GLU A 534 8.95 31.30 -8.04
C GLU A 534 9.41 30.28 -6.99
N PHE A 535 10.49 30.60 -6.26
CA PHE A 535 10.99 29.80 -5.15
C PHE A 535 9.93 29.62 -4.06
N PHE A 536 9.24 30.70 -3.67
CA PHE A 536 8.20 30.62 -2.65
C PHE A 536 7.02 29.75 -3.10
N PHE A 537 6.57 29.91 -4.35
CA PHE A 537 5.50 29.07 -4.90
C PHE A 537 5.88 27.60 -5.00
N GLN A 538 7.13 27.29 -5.37
CA GLN A 538 7.63 25.92 -5.33
C GLN A 538 7.73 25.38 -3.91
N ALA A 539 8.14 26.20 -2.94
CA ALA A 539 8.21 25.78 -1.54
C ALA A 539 6.82 25.43 -0.98
N ILE A 540 5.77 26.14 -1.40
CA ILE A 540 4.38 25.83 -1.02
C ILE A 540 3.98 24.42 -1.50
N THR A 541 4.19 24.12 -2.78
CA THR A 541 3.80 22.82 -3.37
C THR A 541 4.68 21.68 -2.86
N GLY A 542 5.99 21.93 -2.72
CA GLY A 542 6.93 20.99 -2.10
C GLY A 542 6.54 20.64 -0.67
N ARG A 543 6.18 21.63 0.15
CA ARG A 543 5.69 21.41 1.52
C ARG A 543 4.39 20.62 1.54
N SER A 544 3.43 20.94 0.67
CA SER A 544 2.18 20.19 0.58
C SER A 544 2.43 18.71 0.28
N SER A 545 3.32 18.43 -0.66
CA SER A 545 3.69 17.06 -1.06
C SER A 545 4.33 16.29 0.11
N LEU A 546 5.24 16.92 0.85
CA LEU A 546 5.85 16.33 2.05
C LEU A 546 4.83 16.07 3.16
N MET A 547 3.89 17.00 3.39
CA MET A 547 2.84 16.84 4.39
C MET A 547 1.86 15.73 4.01
N ASP A 548 1.51 15.58 2.74
CA ASP A 548 0.63 14.51 2.27
C ASP A 548 1.25 13.13 2.54
N THR A 549 2.54 12.95 2.26
CA THR A 549 3.29 11.72 2.60
C THR A 549 3.17 11.41 4.08
N ALA A 550 3.41 12.40 4.95
CA ALA A 550 3.35 12.20 6.40
C ALA A 550 1.93 11.90 6.92
N LEU A 551 0.90 12.56 6.38
CA LEU A 551 -0.49 12.44 6.86
C LEU A 551 -1.21 11.19 6.35
N ARG A 552 -0.84 10.70 5.16
CA ARG A 552 -1.55 9.59 4.51
C ARG A 552 -0.87 8.23 4.71
N THR A 553 0.44 8.18 4.99
CA THR A 553 1.14 6.92 5.33
C THR A 553 0.50 6.17 6.52
N PRO A 554 0.04 6.84 7.60
CA PRO A 554 -0.71 6.15 8.66
C PRO A 554 -2.04 5.55 8.18
N LYS A 555 -2.70 6.18 7.18
CA LYS A 555 -3.97 5.70 6.63
C LYS A 555 -3.78 4.46 5.77
N SER A 556 -2.76 4.42 4.91
CA SER A 556 -2.43 3.24 4.11
C SER A 556 -1.98 2.08 4.99
N GLY A 557 -1.11 2.33 5.98
CA GLY A 557 -0.70 1.30 6.94
C GLY A 557 -1.85 0.75 7.78
N TYR A 558 -2.80 1.62 8.18
CA TYR A 558 -4.01 1.19 8.86
C TYR A 558 -4.90 0.35 7.92
N LEU A 559 -5.10 0.75 6.66
CA LEU A 559 -5.85 0.00 5.66
C LEU A 559 -5.27 -1.42 5.46
N TYR A 560 -3.95 -1.51 5.21
CA TYR A 560 -3.25 -2.78 5.10
C TYR A 560 -3.49 -3.66 6.33
N ARG A 561 -3.35 -3.09 7.53
CA ARG A 561 -3.61 -3.82 8.78
C ARG A 561 -5.04 -4.36 8.83
N ARG A 562 -6.04 -3.62 8.37
CA ARG A 562 -7.43 -4.13 8.33
C ARG A 562 -7.58 -5.28 7.34
N LEU A 563 -7.02 -5.14 6.14
CA LEU A 563 -7.05 -6.17 5.11
C LEU A 563 -6.37 -7.44 5.62
N ALA A 564 -5.15 -7.35 6.16
CA ALA A 564 -4.44 -8.48 6.72
C ALA A 564 -5.24 -9.16 7.84
N ASN A 565 -5.79 -8.39 8.80
CA ASN A 565 -6.59 -8.96 9.87
C ASN A 565 -7.91 -9.58 9.37
N ALA A 566 -8.51 -9.06 8.30
CA ALA A 566 -9.74 -9.63 7.75
C ALA A 566 -9.45 -10.93 6.99
N LEU A 567 -8.41 -10.94 6.16
CA LEU A 567 -8.12 -12.02 5.21
C LEU A 567 -7.18 -13.09 5.75
N GLN A 568 -6.49 -12.89 6.89
CA GLN A 568 -5.45 -13.83 7.40
C GLN A 568 -5.89 -15.29 7.57
N ASP A 569 -7.19 -15.55 7.73
CA ASP A 569 -7.72 -16.90 7.95
C ASP A 569 -8.07 -17.61 6.64
N LEU A 570 -7.91 -16.93 5.49
CA LEU A 570 -8.21 -17.50 4.18
C LEU A 570 -6.99 -18.23 3.62
N ARG A 571 -7.17 -19.52 3.34
CA ARG A 571 -6.12 -20.41 2.84
C ARG A 571 -6.62 -21.33 1.74
N ALA A 572 -5.70 -21.82 0.91
CA ALA A 572 -5.97 -22.90 -0.04
C ALA A 572 -6.03 -24.25 0.70
N GLU A 573 -7.04 -25.06 0.39
CA GLU A 573 -7.19 -26.42 0.92
C GLU A 573 -6.71 -27.47 -0.09
N TYR A 574 -6.48 -28.70 0.39
CA TYR A 574 -6.01 -29.81 -0.45
C TYR A 574 -6.96 -30.25 -1.56
N ASP A 575 -8.24 -29.85 -1.49
CA ASP A 575 -9.22 -30.08 -2.55
C ASP A 575 -9.28 -28.96 -3.60
N GLY A 576 -8.35 -27.99 -3.53
CA GLY A 576 -8.25 -26.86 -4.46
C GLY A 576 -9.16 -25.68 -4.12
N THR A 577 -10.05 -25.83 -3.13
CA THR A 577 -10.94 -24.74 -2.71
C THR A 577 -10.22 -23.75 -1.78
N VAL A 578 -10.70 -22.51 -1.73
CA VAL A 578 -10.20 -21.49 -0.78
C VAL A 578 -11.24 -21.29 0.31
N ARG A 579 -10.83 -21.48 1.58
CA ARG A 579 -11.74 -21.49 2.73
C ARG A 579 -11.31 -20.55 3.85
N ASP A 580 -12.28 -20.15 4.66
CA ASP A 580 -12.05 -19.45 5.93
C ASP A 580 -11.77 -20.43 7.11
N SER A 581 -11.52 -19.89 8.30
CA SER A 581 -11.28 -20.66 9.53
C SER A 581 -12.48 -21.48 10.03
N ASN A 582 -13.67 -21.29 9.46
CA ASN A 582 -14.87 -22.08 9.73
C ASN A 582 -15.15 -23.11 8.62
N ASN A 583 -14.23 -23.27 7.67
CA ASN A 583 -14.37 -24.10 6.47
C ASN A 583 -15.49 -23.64 5.53
N ASN A 584 -15.92 -22.38 5.60
CA ASN A 584 -16.79 -21.82 4.57
C ASN A 584 -15.97 -21.59 3.30
N ILE A 585 -16.50 -22.02 2.16
CA ILE A 585 -15.87 -21.82 0.86
C ILE A 585 -16.05 -20.36 0.45
N ILE A 586 -14.93 -19.69 0.12
CA ILE A 586 -14.90 -18.35 -0.46
C ILE A 586 -14.82 -18.44 -1.98
N GLN A 587 -13.94 -19.31 -2.48
CA GLN A 587 -13.78 -19.60 -3.91
C GLN A 587 -13.66 -21.11 -4.10
N PHE A 588 -14.27 -21.63 -5.17
CA PHE A 588 -14.11 -23.03 -5.58
C PHE A 588 -12.72 -23.30 -6.15
N GLU A 589 -12.17 -22.32 -6.86
CA GLU A 589 -10.81 -22.36 -7.39
C GLU A 589 -10.27 -20.92 -7.34
N TYR A 590 -9.03 -20.76 -6.87
CA TYR A 590 -8.47 -19.43 -6.62
C TYR A 590 -8.43 -18.60 -7.90
N GLY A 591 -8.99 -17.39 -7.88
CA GLY A 591 -8.94 -16.49 -9.03
C GLY A 591 -9.68 -16.98 -10.29
N GLU A 592 -10.54 -18.00 -10.17
CA GLU A 592 -11.29 -18.67 -11.24
C GLU A 592 -10.47 -19.63 -12.14
N ASP A 593 -9.15 -19.75 -11.94
CA ASP A 593 -8.26 -20.62 -12.72
C ASP A 593 -7.27 -21.45 -11.87
N GLY A 594 -7.14 -21.13 -10.58
CA GLY A 594 -6.36 -21.88 -9.61
C GLY A 594 -4.87 -21.59 -9.70
N ILE A 595 -4.45 -20.59 -10.48
CA ILE A 595 -3.04 -20.30 -10.78
C ILE A 595 -2.45 -19.41 -9.68
N ASP A 596 -1.23 -19.72 -9.24
CA ASP A 596 -0.47 -18.84 -8.36
C ASP A 596 0.03 -17.61 -9.12
N VAL A 597 -0.23 -16.41 -8.57
CA VAL A 597 0.21 -15.14 -9.16
C VAL A 597 1.74 -15.06 -9.25
N SER A 598 2.48 -15.59 -8.29
CA SER A 598 3.95 -15.60 -8.31
C SER A 598 4.54 -16.57 -9.34
N LYS A 599 3.73 -17.52 -9.82
CA LYS A 599 4.12 -18.55 -10.80
C LYS A 599 3.31 -18.52 -12.09
N SER A 600 2.60 -17.42 -12.36
CA SER A 600 1.72 -17.31 -13.54
C SER A 600 2.43 -17.50 -14.89
N HIS A 601 3.71 -17.13 -15.03
CA HIS A 601 4.49 -17.42 -16.25
C HIS A 601 4.82 -18.92 -16.44
N LEU A 602 4.73 -19.72 -15.37
CA LEU A 602 4.91 -21.18 -15.39
C LEU A 602 3.59 -21.94 -15.57
N ASP A 603 2.44 -21.25 -15.49
CA ASP A 603 1.10 -21.86 -15.49
C ASP A 603 0.92 -22.88 -14.34
N GLU A 604 1.55 -22.63 -13.19
CA GLU A 604 1.48 -23.50 -12.01
C GLU A 604 0.29 -23.17 -11.11
N LYS A 605 -0.38 -24.23 -10.63
CA LYS A 605 -1.48 -24.13 -9.68
C LYS A 605 -1.01 -23.71 -8.29
N LEU A 606 -1.92 -23.07 -7.56
CA LEU A 606 -1.75 -22.69 -6.17
C LEU A 606 -1.56 -23.95 -5.30
N GLU A 607 -0.49 -23.96 -4.51
CA GLU A 607 -0.20 -25.08 -3.62
C GLU A 607 -1.16 -25.09 -2.41
N PRO A 608 -1.65 -26.28 -2.00
CA PRO A 608 -2.43 -26.40 -0.77
C PRO A 608 -1.68 -25.87 0.45
N GLY A 609 -2.41 -25.18 1.33
CA GLY A 609 -1.85 -24.53 2.51
C GLY A 609 -1.39 -23.09 2.27
N GLU A 610 -1.31 -22.60 1.04
CA GLU A 610 -0.86 -21.23 0.78
C GLU A 610 -1.75 -20.20 1.49
N ALA A 611 -1.12 -19.24 2.18
CA ALA A 611 -1.78 -18.18 2.94
C ALA A 611 -2.31 -17.04 2.03
N ILE A 612 -3.13 -17.40 1.05
CA ILE A 612 -3.55 -16.51 -0.05
C ILE A 612 -4.28 -15.25 0.41
N GLY A 613 -4.94 -15.31 1.58
CA GLY A 613 -5.50 -14.17 2.27
C GLY A 613 -4.50 -13.07 2.63
N ILE A 614 -3.38 -13.45 3.24
CA ILE A 614 -2.31 -12.50 3.60
C ILE A 614 -1.62 -11.98 2.35
N ILE A 615 -1.34 -12.84 1.36
CA ILE A 615 -0.69 -12.44 0.12
C ILE A 615 -1.53 -11.41 -0.63
N THR A 616 -2.84 -11.63 -0.68
CA THR A 616 -3.78 -10.67 -1.27
C THR A 616 -3.78 -9.36 -0.48
N ALA A 617 -3.85 -9.39 0.85
CA ALA A 617 -3.78 -8.18 1.67
C ALA A 617 -2.47 -7.37 1.45
N GLN A 618 -1.33 -8.06 1.34
CA GLN A 618 -0.01 -7.48 1.08
C GLN A 618 0.08 -6.87 -0.32
N SER A 619 -0.54 -7.50 -1.31
CA SER A 619 -0.58 -7.00 -2.69
C SER A 619 -1.25 -5.64 -2.80
N PHE A 620 -2.19 -5.30 -1.90
CA PHE A 620 -2.75 -3.95 -1.76
C PHE A 620 -1.94 -3.02 -0.84
N GLY A 621 -1.05 -3.54 0.00
CA GLY A 621 -0.32 -2.79 1.03
C GLY A 621 0.66 -1.76 0.45
N GLU A 622 1.64 -2.23 -0.32
CA GLU A 622 2.64 -1.36 -0.97
C GLU A 622 2.00 -0.39 -1.98
N PRO A 623 1.10 -0.82 -2.90
CA PRO A 623 0.42 0.12 -3.80
C PRO A 623 -0.35 1.20 -3.05
N SER A 624 -1.01 0.87 -1.93
CA SER A 624 -1.73 1.87 -1.12
C SER A 624 -0.80 2.96 -0.58
N THR A 625 0.45 2.65 -0.23
CA THR A 625 1.45 3.66 0.14
C THR A 625 1.93 4.48 -1.05
N GLN A 626 2.06 3.89 -2.25
CA GLN A 626 2.47 4.63 -3.45
C GLN A 626 1.36 5.57 -3.96
N MET A 627 0.09 5.17 -3.84
CA MET A 627 -1.09 5.99 -4.22
C MET A 627 -1.19 7.30 -3.43
N VAL A 628 -0.61 7.37 -2.22
CA VAL A 628 -0.52 8.60 -1.43
C VAL A 628 0.18 9.71 -2.20
N LEU A 629 1.22 9.35 -2.96
CA LEU A 629 2.14 10.29 -3.60
C LEU A 629 1.61 10.78 -4.97
N ARG A 630 0.78 9.99 -5.66
CA ARG A 630 0.40 10.21 -7.07
C ARG A 630 -0.98 10.85 -7.28
N THR A 631 -1.81 11.01 -6.24
CA THR A 631 -3.23 11.39 -6.36
C THR A 631 -3.55 12.72 -7.06
N PHE A 632 -2.60 13.65 -7.22
CA PHE A 632 -2.94 15.01 -7.68
C PHE A 632 -2.40 15.40 -9.06
N HIS A 633 -1.50 14.63 -9.66
CA HIS A 633 -0.96 15.00 -10.99
C HIS A 633 -1.99 14.87 -12.13
N PHE A 634 -3.10 14.15 -11.91
CA PHE A 634 -4.18 13.93 -12.89
C PHE A 634 -5.52 14.64 -12.56
N ALA A 635 -5.69 15.13 -11.33
CA ALA A 635 -7.01 15.57 -10.84
C ALA A 635 -7.45 16.95 -11.37
N GLY A 636 -6.52 17.80 -11.82
CA GLY A 636 -6.80 19.19 -12.21
C GLY A 636 -7.51 19.38 -13.56
N VAL A 637 -7.69 18.32 -14.35
CA VAL A 637 -8.25 18.40 -15.73
C VAL A 637 -9.57 17.62 -15.88
N SER A 638 -10.07 17.01 -14.80
CA SER A 638 -11.33 16.26 -14.83
C SER A 638 -12.54 17.20 -14.79
N GLU A 639 -13.44 17.04 -15.77
CA GLU A 639 -14.69 17.80 -15.85
C GLU A 639 -15.60 17.56 -14.62
N MET A 640 -15.45 16.45 -13.91
CA MET A 640 -16.14 16.17 -12.63
C MET A 640 -15.16 15.82 -11.49
N GLN A 641 -15.34 16.43 -10.31
CA GLN A 641 -14.55 16.12 -9.13
C GLN A 641 -15.07 14.85 -8.47
N VAL A 642 -14.39 13.73 -8.73
CA VAL A 642 -14.69 12.42 -8.12
C VAL A 642 -13.57 12.06 -7.15
N THR A 643 -13.91 11.42 -6.04
CA THR A 643 -12.91 10.86 -5.13
C THR A 643 -12.10 9.79 -5.85
N GLN A 644 -10.78 9.94 -5.90
CA GLN A 644 -9.86 9.01 -6.55
C GLN A 644 -8.74 8.59 -5.60
N GLY A 645 -7.97 7.57 -6.01
CA GLY A 645 -6.81 7.08 -5.29
C GLY A 645 -7.16 6.42 -3.95
N LEU A 646 -6.28 6.58 -2.95
CA LEU A 646 -6.40 5.91 -1.64
C LEU A 646 -7.74 6.21 -0.93
N PRO A 647 -8.29 7.45 -0.90
CA PRO A 647 -9.60 7.71 -0.31
C PRO A 647 -10.72 6.86 -0.93
N ARG A 648 -10.77 6.72 -2.25
CA ARG A 648 -11.79 5.90 -2.93
C ARG A 648 -11.61 4.42 -2.61
N LEU A 649 -10.37 3.94 -2.61
CA LEU A 649 -10.06 2.56 -2.24
C LEU A 649 -10.53 2.24 -0.81
N ILE A 650 -10.32 3.17 0.14
CA ILE A 650 -10.83 3.03 1.52
C ILE A 650 -12.36 2.98 1.55
N GLU A 651 -13.06 3.79 0.74
CA GLU A 651 -14.53 3.78 0.68
C GLU A 651 -15.08 2.45 0.18
N ILE A 652 -14.46 1.88 -0.86
CA ILE A 652 -14.82 0.58 -1.42
C ILE A 652 -14.61 -0.50 -0.37
N PHE A 653 -13.41 -0.59 0.23
CA PHE A 653 -13.14 -1.60 1.26
C PHE A 653 -13.94 -1.39 2.55
N ASP A 654 -14.32 -0.16 2.89
CA ASP A 654 -15.25 0.09 4.01
C ASP A 654 -16.68 -0.35 3.69
N ALA A 655 -16.98 -0.62 2.42
CA ALA A 655 -18.33 -0.80 1.89
C ALA A 655 -19.26 0.29 2.43
N ARG A 656 -18.87 1.56 2.27
CA ARG A 656 -19.68 2.67 2.80
C ARG A 656 -21.08 2.64 2.17
N LYS A 657 -22.10 2.77 3.01
CA LYS A 657 -23.52 2.79 2.57
C LYS A 657 -23.83 3.89 1.56
N LYS A 658 -23.08 4.99 1.59
CA LYS A 658 -23.14 6.07 0.61
C LYS A 658 -21.71 6.50 0.30
N PRO A 659 -21.28 6.46 -0.97
CA PRO A 659 -19.96 6.97 -1.35
C PRO A 659 -19.90 8.49 -1.18
N SER A 660 -18.70 9.07 -1.06
CA SER A 660 -18.57 10.53 -0.93
C SER A 660 -18.88 11.26 -2.24
N SER A 661 -18.57 10.62 -3.37
CA SER A 661 -18.93 11.08 -4.71
C SER A 661 -19.72 10.00 -5.46
N PRO A 662 -21.03 9.88 -5.20
CA PRO A 662 -21.90 8.98 -5.96
C PRO A 662 -21.89 9.41 -7.43
N LYS A 663 -21.67 8.49 -8.36
CA LYS A 663 -21.72 8.72 -9.81
C LYS A 663 -22.47 7.59 -10.52
N MET A 664 -23.12 7.92 -11.62
CA MET A 664 -23.63 6.95 -12.58
C MET A 664 -23.19 7.30 -14.00
N GLU A 665 -23.04 6.28 -14.83
CA GLU A 665 -22.91 6.43 -16.27
C GLU A 665 -24.14 5.81 -16.92
N ILE A 666 -24.95 6.66 -17.53
CA ILE A 666 -26.24 6.31 -18.12
C ILE A 666 -26.07 6.23 -19.63
N TYR A 667 -26.27 5.05 -20.18
CA TYR A 667 -26.22 4.81 -21.61
C TYR A 667 -27.64 4.88 -22.19
N LEU A 668 -27.77 5.33 -23.42
CA LEU A 668 -29.06 5.47 -24.11
C LEU A 668 -29.32 4.29 -25.04
N ASN A 669 -30.59 3.98 -25.27
CA ASN A 669 -30.99 3.05 -26.32
C ASN A 669 -30.69 3.64 -27.70
N LYS A 670 -30.43 2.79 -28.70
CA LYS A 670 -30.00 3.22 -30.05
C LYS A 670 -30.93 4.27 -30.66
N ASP A 671 -32.23 4.14 -30.43
CA ASP A 671 -33.26 5.04 -30.97
C ASP A 671 -33.17 6.47 -30.41
N TYR A 672 -32.64 6.62 -29.19
CA TYR A 672 -32.50 7.89 -28.47
C TYR A 672 -31.04 8.36 -28.37
N ASN A 673 -30.11 7.63 -29.00
CA ASN A 673 -28.67 7.87 -28.92
C ASN A 673 -28.23 8.99 -29.89
N ASN A 674 -28.87 10.14 -29.78
CA ASN A 674 -28.53 11.35 -30.50
C ASN A 674 -28.39 12.53 -29.52
N GLU A 675 -27.67 13.56 -29.92
CA GLU A 675 -27.33 14.68 -29.03
C GLU A 675 -28.56 15.41 -28.48
N LYS A 676 -29.63 15.53 -29.28
CA LYS A 676 -30.85 16.23 -28.89
C LYS A 676 -31.59 15.47 -27.80
N ASP A 677 -31.87 14.20 -28.02
CA ASP A 677 -32.61 13.35 -27.08
C ASP A 677 -31.79 13.12 -25.81
N ALA A 678 -30.47 12.96 -25.92
CA ALA A 678 -29.58 12.85 -24.78
C ALA A 678 -29.60 14.09 -23.89
N LYS A 679 -29.65 15.28 -24.50
CA LYS A 679 -29.75 16.56 -23.76
C LYS A 679 -31.11 16.71 -23.08
N ILE A 680 -32.19 16.37 -23.77
CA ILE A 680 -33.55 16.39 -23.20
C ILE A 680 -33.64 15.45 -22.00
N LEU A 681 -33.10 14.23 -22.13
CA LEU A 681 -33.09 13.27 -21.03
C LEU A 681 -32.22 13.75 -19.86
N ALA A 682 -31.04 14.31 -20.15
CA ALA A 682 -30.17 14.89 -19.13
C ALA A 682 -30.89 15.98 -18.32
N GLU A 683 -31.62 16.89 -18.97
CA GLU A 683 -32.40 17.92 -18.29
C GLU A 683 -33.56 17.32 -17.47
N LYS A 684 -34.23 16.29 -18.00
CA LYS A 684 -35.34 15.59 -17.33
C LYS A 684 -34.91 14.84 -16.07
N ILE A 685 -33.71 14.26 -16.03
CA ILE A 685 -33.24 13.48 -14.87
C ILE A 685 -32.60 14.35 -13.78
N LYS A 686 -32.14 15.58 -14.10
CA LYS A 686 -31.49 16.49 -13.15
C LYS A 686 -32.42 16.85 -12.01
N GLU A 687 -32.00 16.64 -10.77
CA GLU A 687 -32.73 17.12 -9.60
C GLU A 687 -32.79 18.65 -9.64
N VAL A 688 -34.01 19.17 -9.66
CA VAL A 688 -34.27 20.60 -9.56
C VAL A 688 -35.02 20.89 -8.28
N THR A 689 -34.42 21.69 -7.42
CA THR A 689 -35.02 22.14 -6.17
C THR A 689 -35.65 23.52 -6.31
N VAL A 690 -36.50 23.91 -5.35
CA VAL A 690 -37.06 25.28 -5.30
C VAL A 690 -35.96 26.33 -5.29
N LYS A 691 -34.82 26.04 -4.65
CA LYS A 691 -33.66 26.94 -4.64
C LYS A 691 -33.13 27.25 -6.05
N ASP A 692 -33.13 26.27 -6.95
CA ASP A 692 -32.51 26.41 -8.27
C ASP A 692 -33.37 27.25 -9.23
N ILE A 693 -34.66 27.39 -8.92
CA ILE A 693 -35.61 28.21 -9.68
C ILE A 693 -35.99 29.50 -8.95
N ALA A 694 -35.46 29.75 -7.75
CA ALA A 694 -35.78 30.92 -6.95
C ALA A 694 -34.69 31.99 -7.08
N ALA A 695 -35.06 33.16 -7.57
CA ALA A 695 -34.20 34.34 -7.55
C ALA A 695 -33.98 34.82 -6.11
N GLU A 696 -35.06 34.91 -5.33
CA GLU A 696 -35.04 35.31 -3.91
C GLU A 696 -36.13 34.59 -3.12
N ILE A 697 -35.84 34.28 -1.84
CA ILE A 697 -36.82 33.71 -0.90
C ILE A 697 -36.94 34.66 0.30
N ASN A 698 -37.98 35.49 0.26
CA ASN A 698 -38.27 36.52 1.25
C ASN A 698 -39.17 35.98 2.36
N LEU A 699 -38.81 36.35 3.59
CA LEU A 699 -39.58 36.04 4.80
C LEU A 699 -40.31 37.29 5.25
N ASP A 700 -41.64 37.26 5.22
CA ASP A 700 -42.49 38.27 5.83
C ASP A 700 -42.98 37.74 7.18
N PHE A 701 -42.28 38.13 8.24
CA PHE A 701 -42.62 37.72 9.61
C PHE A 701 -43.92 38.36 10.11
N THR A 702 -44.24 39.56 9.63
CA THR A 702 -45.41 40.33 10.08
C THR A 702 -46.70 39.67 9.58
N ASN A 703 -46.71 39.27 8.31
CA ASN A 703 -47.86 38.61 7.68
C ASN A 703 -47.76 37.08 7.70
N LYS A 704 -46.71 36.51 8.31
CA LYS A 704 -46.42 35.07 8.36
C LYS A 704 -46.41 34.40 6.97
N LYS A 705 -45.76 35.05 6.00
CA LYS A 705 -45.69 34.60 4.60
C LYS A 705 -44.26 34.32 4.17
N ILE A 706 -44.10 33.32 3.31
CA ILE A 706 -42.87 33.06 2.56
C ILE A 706 -43.17 33.38 1.11
N GLU A 707 -42.43 34.33 0.54
CA GLU A 707 -42.54 34.72 -0.86
C GLU A 707 -41.29 34.26 -1.61
N ILE A 708 -41.50 33.55 -2.73
CA ILE A 708 -40.44 33.01 -3.57
C ILE A 708 -40.56 33.70 -4.92
N ARG A 709 -39.58 34.52 -5.28
CA ARG A 709 -39.49 35.09 -6.63
C ARG A 709 -38.87 34.08 -7.56
N ILE A 710 -39.50 33.82 -8.70
CA ILE A 710 -39.04 32.83 -9.66
C ILE A 710 -37.97 33.43 -10.57
N ASP A 711 -36.87 32.71 -10.78
CA ASP A 711 -35.90 33.00 -11.82
C ASP A 711 -36.40 32.48 -13.18
N LYS A 712 -36.62 33.39 -14.14
CA LYS A 712 -37.11 33.07 -15.50
C LYS A 712 -36.11 32.23 -16.29
N ASN A 713 -34.82 32.30 -15.99
CA ASN A 713 -33.79 31.47 -16.65
C ASN A 713 -33.77 30.06 -16.07
N GLY A 714 -33.79 29.92 -14.74
CA GLY A 714 -33.93 28.63 -14.05
C GLY A 714 -35.21 27.89 -14.45
N LEU A 715 -36.34 28.59 -14.58
CA LEU A 715 -37.62 28.01 -14.98
C LEU A 715 -37.58 27.38 -16.38
N LYS A 716 -36.94 28.04 -17.36
CA LYS A 716 -36.79 27.52 -18.73
C LYS A 716 -36.03 26.19 -18.79
N GLN A 717 -35.09 25.95 -17.88
CA GLN A 717 -34.30 24.71 -17.83
C GLN A 717 -35.11 23.51 -17.29
N THR A 718 -36.27 23.74 -16.68
CA THR A 718 -37.09 22.68 -16.06
C THR A 718 -38.16 22.10 -16.97
N HIS A 719 -38.44 22.74 -18.12
CA HIS A 719 -39.57 22.44 -19.01
C HIS A 719 -40.95 22.43 -18.30
N MET A 720 -41.09 23.11 -17.15
CA MET A 720 -42.33 23.17 -16.37
C MET A 720 -42.89 24.59 -16.30
N GLY A 721 -44.23 24.70 -16.35
CA GLY A 721 -44.94 25.96 -16.05
C GLY A 721 -45.11 26.18 -14.55
N VAL A 722 -45.24 27.45 -14.14
CA VAL A 722 -45.39 27.86 -12.72
C VAL A 722 -46.57 27.16 -12.03
N ASN A 723 -47.68 26.95 -12.74
CA ASN A 723 -48.85 26.20 -12.26
C ASN A 723 -48.50 24.78 -11.81
N THR A 724 -47.79 24.02 -12.65
CA THR A 724 -47.31 22.66 -12.36
C THR A 724 -46.43 22.59 -11.11
N ILE A 725 -45.66 23.66 -10.85
CA ILE A 725 -44.79 23.77 -9.67
C ILE A 725 -45.63 23.98 -8.42
N VAL A 726 -46.64 24.85 -8.49
CA VAL A 726 -47.59 25.11 -7.39
C VAL A 726 -48.40 23.85 -7.07
N GLU A 727 -48.86 23.10 -8.08
CA GLU A 727 -49.53 21.81 -7.90
C GLU A 727 -48.63 20.80 -7.18
N ARG A 728 -47.39 20.60 -7.64
CA ARG A 728 -46.44 19.70 -6.97
C ARG A 728 -46.13 20.12 -5.54
N LEU A 729 -45.97 21.42 -5.28
CA LEU A 729 -45.73 21.90 -3.91
C LEU A 729 -46.94 21.65 -3.00
N ASN A 730 -48.16 21.81 -3.52
CA ASN A 730 -49.38 21.48 -2.79
C ASN A 730 -49.53 19.97 -2.54
N GLU A 731 -49.20 19.11 -3.50
CA GLU A 731 -49.15 17.64 -3.31
C GLU A 731 -48.14 17.21 -2.23
N LEU A 732 -47.02 17.92 -2.15
CA LEU A 732 -45.99 17.71 -1.13
C LEU A 732 -46.36 18.32 0.25
N GLY A 733 -47.57 18.88 0.38
CA GLY A 733 -48.13 19.37 1.63
C GLY A 733 -47.80 20.82 1.97
N PHE A 734 -47.23 21.60 1.04
CA PHE A 734 -47.01 23.03 1.21
C PHE A 734 -48.23 23.79 0.66
N LYS A 735 -48.96 24.54 1.48
CA LYS A 735 -50.09 25.37 1.02
C LYS A 735 -49.57 26.60 0.26
N VAL A 736 -49.46 26.51 -1.07
CA VAL A 736 -48.84 27.56 -1.89
C VAL A 736 -49.80 28.08 -2.96
N LYS A 737 -49.74 29.39 -3.23
CA LYS A 737 -50.54 30.08 -4.24
C LYS A 737 -49.63 30.85 -5.20
N GLU A 738 -50.03 30.88 -6.47
CA GLU A 738 -49.37 31.70 -7.48
C GLU A 738 -49.79 33.18 -7.34
N LYS A 739 -48.83 34.09 -7.50
CA LYS A 739 -49.07 35.52 -7.62
C LYS A 739 -48.11 36.10 -8.66
N SER A 740 -48.58 36.25 -9.89
CA SER A 740 -47.82 36.75 -11.06
C SER A 740 -46.44 36.08 -11.24
N ASP A 741 -45.37 36.72 -10.76
CA ASP A 741 -43.97 36.25 -10.88
C ASP A 741 -43.42 35.67 -9.55
N SER A 742 -44.26 35.51 -8.52
CA SER A 742 -43.90 34.95 -7.22
C SER A 742 -44.86 33.87 -6.72
N ILE A 743 -44.31 32.94 -5.93
CA ILE A 743 -45.03 31.86 -5.26
C ILE A 743 -45.13 32.24 -3.77
N ILE A 744 -46.35 32.29 -3.23
CA ILE A 744 -46.60 32.68 -1.84
C ILE A 744 -47.11 31.51 -1.03
N MET A 745 -46.44 31.25 0.09
CA MET A 745 -46.87 30.29 1.11
C MET A 745 -47.36 31.03 2.36
N ASN A 746 -48.56 30.69 2.83
CA ASN A 746 -49.02 31.11 4.17
C ASN A 746 -48.56 30.08 5.21
N VAL A 747 -47.96 30.56 6.31
CA VAL A 747 -47.47 29.69 7.39
C VAL A 747 -48.35 29.86 8.62
N ASP A 748 -49.15 28.84 8.94
CA ASP A 748 -50.12 28.85 10.05
C ASP A 748 -49.46 28.67 11.45
N LYS A 749 -48.12 28.54 11.54
CA LYS A 749 -47.39 28.22 12.79
C LYS A 749 -46.95 29.45 13.58
N GLU A 750 -46.90 29.33 14.91
CA GLU A 750 -46.74 30.47 15.83
C GLU A 750 -45.30 30.94 16.11
N SER A 751 -44.26 30.11 15.89
CA SER A 751 -42.87 30.50 16.25
C SER A 751 -42.00 30.93 15.05
N PHE A 752 -41.14 31.94 15.25
CA PHE A 752 -40.14 32.40 14.25
C PHE A 752 -39.21 31.28 13.80
N LYS A 753 -38.86 30.36 14.72
CA LYS A 753 -38.02 29.20 14.45
C LYS A 753 -38.69 28.24 13.47
N ASP A 754 -40.00 28.04 13.59
CA ASP A 754 -40.76 27.16 12.70
C ASP A 754 -40.86 27.74 11.29
N ILE A 755 -41.04 29.06 11.15
CA ILE A 755 -41.06 29.75 9.84
C ILE A 755 -39.70 29.58 9.14
N TYR A 756 -38.59 29.75 9.87
CA TYR A 756 -37.25 29.55 9.32
C TYR A 756 -37.00 28.08 8.93
N GLN A 757 -37.42 27.12 9.76
CA GLN A 757 -37.36 25.70 9.42
C GLN A 757 -38.22 25.36 8.19
N MET A 758 -39.38 26.00 8.04
CA MET A 758 -40.26 25.83 6.89
C MET A 758 -39.58 26.35 5.61
N LYS A 759 -38.96 27.53 5.66
CA LYS A 759 -38.14 28.07 4.55
C LYS A 759 -37.04 27.10 4.14
N GLU A 760 -36.27 26.60 5.08
CA GLU A 760 -35.17 25.67 4.78
C GLU A 760 -35.68 24.33 4.22
N LYS A 761 -36.85 23.84 4.68
CA LYS A 761 -37.51 22.69 4.06
C LYS A 761 -37.91 22.99 2.63
N LEU A 762 -38.59 24.12 2.42
CA LEU A 762 -39.14 24.52 1.13
C LEU A 762 -38.03 24.74 0.09
N LYS A 763 -36.94 25.39 0.47
CA LYS A 763 -35.74 25.58 -0.35
C LYS A 763 -35.16 24.27 -0.89
N ASN A 764 -35.19 23.19 -0.10
CA ASN A 764 -34.64 21.89 -0.46
C ASN A 764 -35.69 20.92 -1.04
N THR A 765 -36.93 21.38 -1.25
CA THR A 765 -37.99 20.55 -1.86
C THR A 765 -37.69 20.35 -3.34
N ILE A 766 -37.81 19.10 -3.80
CA ILE A 766 -37.55 18.69 -5.18
C ILE A 766 -38.81 18.90 -6.00
N ILE A 767 -38.70 19.68 -7.06
CA ILE A 767 -39.82 20.02 -7.94
C ILE A 767 -39.77 19.18 -9.21
N SER A 768 -38.58 18.88 -9.74
CA SER A 768 -38.41 18.09 -10.97
C SER A 768 -37.19 17.19 -10.91
N GLY A 769 -37.16 16.19 -11.79
CA GLY A 769 -36.10 15.21 -11.93
C GLY A 769 -36.01 14.16 -10.83
N ILE A 770 -34.87 13.47 -10.79
CA ILE A 770 -34.66 12.29 -9.96
C ILE A 770 -33.87 12.68 -8.72
N LYS A 771 -34.49 12.48 -7.54
CA LYS A 771 -33.85 12.69 -6.24
C LYS A 771 -32.52 11.95 -6.16
N GLY A 772 -31.48 12.69 -5.81
CA GLY A 772 -30.11 12.22 -5.68
C GLY A 772 -29.19 12.76 -6.79
N VAL A 773 -29.71 13.07 -7.98
CA VAL A 773 -28.96 13.42 -9.20
C VAL A 773 -28.73 14.94 -9.28
N LYS A 774 -27.61 15.42 -8.72
CA LYS A 774 -27.35 16.86 -8.54
C LYS A 774 -26.73 17.52 -9.75
N GLN A 775 -25.75 16.86 -10.37
CA GLN A 775 -25.05 17.39 -11.54
C GLN A 775 -25.02 16.35 -12.64
N ILE A 776 -24.96 16.83 -13.87
CA ILE A 776 -25.00 16.02 -15.08
C ILE A 776 -24.03 16.58 -16.10
N LEU A 777 -23.37 15.68 -16.81
CA LEU A 777 -22.46 15.96 -17.89
C LEU A 777 -22.78 15.01 -19.05
N LEU A 778 -22.99 15.57 -20.23
CA LEU A 778 -23.16 14.79 -21.46
C LEU A 778 -21.81 14.61 -22.13
N VAL A 779 -21.39 13.36 -22.35
CA VAL A 779 -20.10 13.02 -22.96
C VAL A 779 -20.34 12.10 -24.14
N LYS A 780 -19.66 12.36 -25.26
CA LYS A 780 -19.65 11.44 -26.40
C LYS A 780 -18.48 10.46 -26.25
N ARG A 781 -18.79 9.16 -26.11
CA ARG A 781 -17.80 8.07 -26.04
C ARG A 781 -17.91 7.19 -27.29
N GLY A 782 -17.03 7.40 -28.25
CA GLY A 782 -17.09 6.73 -29.55
C GLY A 782 -18.37 7.12 -30.32
N ALA A 783 -19.24 6.14 -30.56
CA ALA A 783 -20.52 6.35 -31.23
C ALA A 783 -21.68 6.70 -30.25
N ASP A 784 -21.50 6.48 -28.95
CA ASP A 784 -22.57 6.62 -27.96
C ASP A 784 -22.51 7.98 -27.22
N TYR A 785 -23.67 8.59 -27.02
CA TYR A 785 -23.87 9.70 -26.08
C TYR A 785 -24.18 9.13 -24.69
N VAL A 786 -23.33 9.45 -23.72
CA VAL A 786 -23.40 8.93 -22.35
C VAL A 786 -23.64 10.08 -21.38
N ILE A 787 -24.60 9.91 -20.49
CA ILE A 787 -24.94 10.89 -19.46
C ILE A 787 -24.25 10.48 -18.17
N ILE A 788 -23.26 11.27 -17.73
CA ILE A 788 -22.54 11.07 -16.47
C ILE A 788 -23.20 11.93 -15.41
N THR A 789 -23.54 11.34 -14.26
CA THR A 789 -24.18 12.08 -13.16
C THR A 789 -23.30 12.11 -11.91
N LEU A 790 -23.43 13.19 -11.12
CA LEU A 790 -23.03 13.22 -9.71
C LEU A 790 -24.28 13.12 -8.84
N GLY A 791 -24.38 12.01 -8.11
CA GLY A 791 -25.63 11.51 -7.57
C GLY A 791 -26.01 10.16 -8.17
N THR A 792 -26.66 9.31 -7.37
CA THR A 792 -27.13 7.99 -7.82
C THR A 792 -28.59 7.76 -7.44
N ASN A 793 -29.34 7.13 -8.35
CA ASN A 793 -30.69 6.59 -8.14
C ASN A 793 -31.01 5.58 -9.27
N LEU A 794 -30.28 4.47 -9.26
CA LEU A 794 -30.25 3.49 -10.32
C LEU A 794 -31.64 2.91 -10.60
N LYS A 795 -32.41 2.62 -9.54
CA LYS A 795 -33.76 2.05 -9.66
C LYS A 795 -34.68 2.90 -10.55
N LYS A 796 -34.77 4.21 -10.27
CA LYS A 796 -35.63 5.11 -11.05
C LYS A 796 -35.13 5.36 -12.46
N ILE A 797 -33.81 5.29 -12.67
CA ILE A 797 -33.21 5.52 -13.99
C ILE A 797 -33.45 4.34 -14.91
N LEU A 798 -33.38 3.11 -14.39
CA LEU A 798 -33.65 1.90 -15.17
C LEU A 798 -35.14 1.76 -15.56
N GLU A 799 -36.05 2.49 -14.90
CA GLU A 799 -37.48 2.55 -15.27
C GLU A 799 -37.73 3.44 -16.51
N LEU A 800 -36.76 4.26 -16.94
CA LEU A 800 -36.88 5.15 -18.10
C LEU A 800 -36.71 4.37 -19.41
N LYS A 801 -37.62 4.57 -20.37
CA LYS A 801 -37.62 3.85 -21.67
C LYS A 801 -36.45 4.25 -22.56
N GLU A 802 -35.97 5.48 -22.39
CA GLU A 802 -34.89 6.08 -23.14
C GLU A 802 -33.51 5.48 -22.75
N VAL A 803 -33.41 4.90 -21.56
CA VAL A 803 -32.17 4.39 -20.95
C VAL A 803 -31.91 2.94 -21.35
N ASN A 804 -30.64 2.64 -21.65
CA ASN A 804 -30.16 1.29 -21.85
C ASN A 804 -29.87 0.62 -20.51
N THR A 805 -30.75 -0.31 -20.13
CA THR A 805 -30.69 -1.01 -18.86
C THR A 805 -29.51 -1.99 -18.74
N HIS A 806 -28.94 -2.44 -19.86
CA HIS A 806 -27.83 -3.41 -19.88
C HIS A 806 -26.45 -2.77 -19.76
N LYS A 807 -26.33 -1.47 -20.09
CA LYS A 807 -25.05 -0.74 -20.07
C LYS A 807 -24.93 0.27 -18.92
N THR A 808 -26.05 0.69 -18.33
CA THR A 808 -26.05 1.74 -17.30
C THR A 808 -25.44 1.23 -15.98
N ILE A 809 -24.51 1.99 -15.40
CA ILE A 809 -23.74 1.61 -14.21
C ILE A 809 -23.80 2.69 -13.12
N SER A 810 -23.74 2.26 -11.85
CA SER A 810 -23.62 3.11 -10.65
C SER A 810 -22.39 2.70 -9.86
N ASN A 811 -21.74 3.65 -9.19
CA ASN A 811 -20.59 3.37 -8.33
C ASN A 811 -20.95 3.11 -6.85
N ASP A 812 -22.24 3.09 -6.52
CA ASP A 812 -22.75 2.74 -5.19
C ASP A 812 -22.97 1.23 -5.09
N LEU A 813 -22.14 0.58 -4.27
CA LEU A 813 -22.12 -0.87 -4.11
C LEU A 813 -23.42 -1.43 -3.52
N HIS A 814 -24.03 -0.72 -2.57
CA HIS A 814 -25.24 -1.20 -1.89
C HIS A 814 -26.46 -1.02 -2.78
N GLU A 815 -26.53 0.11 -3.49
CA GLU A 815 -27.59 0.34 -4.47
C GLU A 815 -27.58 -0.69 -5.59
N VAL A 816 -26.40 -1.05 -6.10
CA VAL A 816 -26.28 -2.10 -7.13
C VAL A 816 -26.64 -3.48 -6.56
N ALA A 817 -26.23 -3.79 -5.34
CA ALA A 817 -26.63 -5.05 -4.69
C ALA A 817 -28.15 -5.15 -4.52
N ASP A 818 -28.82 -4.05 -4.14
CA ASP A 818 -30.27 -4.00 -3.92
C ASP A 818 -31.07 -4.05 -5.23
N VAL A 819 -30.56 -3.48 -6.33
CA VAL A 819 -31.27 -3.37 -7.61
C VAL A 819 -30.94 -4.50 -8.58
N LEU A 820 -29.66 -4.85 -8.73
CA LEU A 820 -29.16 -5.81 -9.72
C LEU A 820 -28.70 -7.14 -9.10
N GLY A 821 -28.57 -7.21 -7.77
CA GLY A 821 -28.16 -8.40 -7.04
C GLY A 821 -26.66 -8.45 -6.68
N ILE A 822 -26.30 -9.46 -5.89
CA ILE A 822 -24.97 -9.54 -5.26
C ILE A 822 -23.82 -9.79 -6.25
N GLU A 823 -24.05 -10.55 -7.32
CA GLU A 823 -23.05 -10.81 -8.36
C GLU A 823 -22.72 -9.55 -9.18
N ALA A 824 -23.73 -8.72 -9.46
CA ALA A 824 -23.50 -7.42 -10.08
C ALA A 824 -22.67 -6.50 -9.18
N ALA A 825 -22.92 -6.54 -7.86
CA ALA A 825 -22.12 -5.82 -6.89
C ALA A 825 -20.68 -6.36 -6.78
N ARG A 826 -20.48 -7.68 -6.84
CA ARG A 826 -19.15 -8.32 -6.90
C ARG A 826 -18.34 -7.80 -8.08
N GLN A 827 -18.92 -7.81 -9.30
CA GLN A 827 -18.25 -7.31 -10.49
C GLN A 827 -17.97 -5.79 -10.40
N LEU A 828 -18.90 -5.03 -9.83
CA LEU A 828 -18.71 -3.60 -9.61
C LEU A 828 -17.53 -3.31 -8.66
N ILE A 829 -17.34 -4.10 -7.60
CA ILE A 829 -16.20 -3.96 -6.69
C ILE A 829 -14.88 -4.16 -7.46
N ILE A 830 -14.80 -5.21 -8.29
CA ILE A 830 -13.61 -5.49 -9.10
C ILE A 830 -13.31 -4.31 -10.04
N ASN A 831 -14.31 -3.84 -10.77
CA ASN A 831 -14.18 -2.74 -11.72
C ASN A 831 -13.75 -1.43 -11.01
N GLU A 832 -14.39 -1.09 -9.89
CA GLU A 832 -14.06 0.13 -9.15
C GLU A 832 -12.67 0.09 -8.51
N ILE A 833 -12.21 -1.08 -8.04
CA ILE A 833 -10.83 -1.25 -7.56
C ILE A 833 -9.85 -1.08 -8.73
N TYR A 834 -10.11 -1.71 -9.87
CA TYR A 834 -9.27 -1.63 -11.06
C TYR A 834 -9.15 -0.19 -11.59
N GLU A 835 -10.26 0.54 -11.70
CA GLU A 835 -10.32 1.95 -12.12
C GLU A 835 -9.59 2.89 -11.15
N VAL A 836 -9.43 2.50 -9.88
CA VAL A 836 -8.66 3.28 -8.89
C VAL A 836 -7.16 3.01 -9.00
N ILE A 837 -6.76 1.79 -9.38
CA ILE A 837 -5.36 1.34 -9.44
C ILE A 837 -4.70 1.70 -10.77
N LYS A 838 -5.34 1.39 -11.90
CA LYS A 838 -4.75 1.50 -13.25
C LYS A 838 -4.26 2.91 -13.59
N PRO A 839 -5.02 4.01 -13.37
CA PRO A 839 -4.56 5.35 -13.70
C PRO A 839 -3.35 5.80 -12.89
N GLN A 840 -3.09 5.16 -11.75
CA GLN A 840 -1.93 5.45 -10.91
C GLN A 840 -0.65 4.75 -11.41
N GLY A 841 -0.72 3.98 -12.51
CA GLY A 841 0.40 3.19 -13.03
C GLY A 841 0.82 2.09 -12.05
N LEU A 842 -0.13 1.60 -11.25
CA LEU A 842 0.06 0.50 -10.32
C LEU A 842 -0.51 -0.77 -10.95
N ASP A 843 0.16 -1.88 -10.70
CA ASP A 843 -0.20 -3.17 -11.26
C ASP A 843 -0.40 -4.19 -10.14
N ILE A 844 -1.64 -4.67 -10.02
CA ILE A 844 -2.05 -5.75 -9.11
C ILE A 844 -2.79 -6.76 -9.97
N ASN A 845 -2.41 -8.03 -9.86
CA ASN A 845 -3.05 -9.10 -10.61
C ASN A 845 -4.54 -9.21 -10.28
N GLU A 846 -5.37 -9.36 -11.31
CA GLU A 846 -6.83 -9.41 -11.22
C GLU A 846 -7.35 -10.46 -10.21
N ARG A 847 -6.63 -11.58 -10.02
CA ARG A 847 -7.01 -12.63 -9.06
C ARG A 847 -7.13 -12.11 -7.64
N HIS A 848 -6.27 -11.16 -7.24
CA HIS A 848 -6.38 -10.50 -5.93
C HIS A 848 -7.63 -9.62 -5.82
N LEU A 849 -8.02 -8.95 -6.90
CA LEU A 849 -9.20 -8.08 -6.94
C LEU A 849 -10.47 -8.94 -6.84
N LYS A 850 -10.56 -10.01 -7.63
CA LYS A 850 -11.63 -11.01 -7.57
C LYS A 850 -11.75 -11.58 -6.16
N PHE A 851 -10.63 -12.01 -5.58
CA PHE A 851 -10.62 -12.64 -4.27
C PHE A 851 -11.13 -11.74 -3.13
N VAL A 852 -10.78 -10.45 -3.16
CA VAL A 852 -11.34 -9.50 -2.17
C VAL A 852 -12.82 -9.26 -2.42
N ALA A 853 -13.25 -9.13 -3.67
CA ALA A 853 -14.67 -8.96 -4.01
C ALA A 853 -15.51 -10.17 -3.53
N ASP A 854 -15.02 -11.39 -3.71
CA ASP A 854 -15.67 -12.63 -3.25
C ASP A 854 -15.77 -12.66 -1.74
N THR A 855 -14.68 -12.32 -1.04
CA THR A 855 -14.69 -12.25 0.42
C THR A 855 -15.69 -11.20 0.94
N MET A 856 -15.88 -10.10 0.21
CA MET A 856 -16.85 -9.05 0.57
C MET A 856 -18.31 -9.44 0.27
N THR A 857 -18.56 -10.43 -0.58
CA THR A 857 -19.90 -10.75 -1.10
C THR A 857 -20.41 -12.15 -0.77
N ASN A 858 -19.55 -13.06 -0.29
CA ASN A 858 -19.86 -14.46 0.01
C ASN A 858 -21.09 -14.72 0.92
N THR A 859 -21.46 -13.76 1.77
CA THR A 859 -22.59 -13.89 2.71
C THR A 859 -23.94 -13.49 2.10
N GLY A 860 -24.00 -13.17 0.80
CA GLY A 860 -25.18 -12.67 0.12
C GLY A 860 -25.47 -11.18 0.35
N ALA A 861 -24.58 -10.48 1.05
CA ALA A 861 -24.65 -9.03 1.26
C ALA A 861 -23.24 -8.43 1.23
N VAL A 862 -23.12 -7.19 0.77
CA VAL A 862 -21.83 -6.48 0.70
C VAL A 862 -21.33 -6.16 2.12
N LYS A 863 -20.24 -6.82 2.53
CA LYS A 863 -19.58 -6.61 3.83
C LYS A 863 -18.24 -5.91 3.64
N GLY A 864 -18.05 -4.80 4.35
CA GLY A 864 -16.77 -4.10 4.36
C GLY A 864 -15.69 -4.81 5.19
N VAL A 865 -14.43 -4.51 4.88
CA VAL A 865 -13.21 -4.86 5.61
C VAL A 865 -13.08 -3.98 6.86
N THR A 866 -14.09 -4.05 7.73
CA THR A 866 -14.20 -3.24 8.95
C THR A 866 -14.52 -4.13 10.15
N ARG A 867 -14.43 -3.54 11.36
CA ARG A 867 -14.78 -4.20 12.62
C ARG A 867 -16.23 -4.72 12.70
N ILE A 868 -17.14 -4.19 11.88
CA ILE A 868 -18.58 -4.54 11.86
C ILE A 868 -18.90 -5.46 10.66
N GLY A 869 -18.02 -5.50 9.65
CA GLY A 869 -18.16 -6.37 8.48
C GLY A 869 -17.44 -7.71 8.68
N ILE A 870 -16.50 -8.04 7.79
CA ILE A 870 -15.84 -9.35 7.72
C ILE A 870 -15.22 -9.76 9.07
N ILE A 871 -14.59 -8.82 9.78
CA ILE A 871 -13.93 -9.12 11.06
C ILE A 871 -14.94 -9.56 12.13
N ALA A 872 -16.18 -9.06 12.10
CA ALA A 872 -17.21 -9.46 13.07
C ALA A 872 -17.69 -10.90 12.88
N GLN A 873 -17.56 -11.45 11.67
CA GLN A 873 -17.99 -12.80 11.31
C GLN A 873 -16.99 -13.89 11.72
N LYS A 874 -15.74 -13.52 12.04
CA LYS A 874 -14.74 -14.46 12.56
C LYS A 874 -15.30 -15.17 13.78
N SER A 875 -15.19 -16.49 13.82
CA SER A 875 -15.68 -17.32 14.94
C SER A 875 -14.90 -17.03 16.22
N SER A 876 -13.57 -16.96 16.09
CA SER A 876 -12.64 -16.71 17.18
C SER A 876 -12.86 -15.39 17.91
N ILE A 877 -12.96 -15.46 19.22
CA ILE A 877 -13.04 -14.32 20.13
C ILE A 877 -11.67 -13.63 20.19
N LEU A 878 -10.59 -14.41 20.27
CA LEU A 878 -9.22 -13.89 20.32
C LEU A 878 -8.86 -13.13 19.03
N ALA A 879 -9.28 -13.64 17.88
CA ALA A 879 -9.09 -12.96 16.60
C ALA A 879 -9.83 -11.62 16.54
N ARG A 880 -11.10 -11.59 16.97
CA ARG A 880 -11.88 -10.33 17.07
C ARG A 880 -11.27 -9.35 18.08
N ALA A 881 -10.74 -9.86 19.18
CA ALA A 881 -10.15 -9.04 20.25
C ALA A 881 -8.85 -8.36 19.84
N THR A 882 -8.04 -9.00 18.99
CA THR A 882 -6.73 -8.47 18.55
C THR A 882 -6.84 -7.22 17.67
N PHE A 883 -7.99 -7.05 16.99
CA PHE A 883 -8.17 -5.94 16.06
C PHE A 883 -8.45 -4.59 16.73
N GLU A 884 -9.54 -4.35 17.48
CA GLU A 884 -9.85 -2.99 17.97
C GLU A 884 -10.58 -2.89 19.32
N THR A 885 -11.40 -3.88 19.68
CA THR A 885 -12.28 -3.79 20.87
C THR A 885 -12.16 -5.01 21.81
N PRO A 886 -10.94 -5.35 22.30
CA PRO A 886 -10.70 -6.59 23.04
C PRO A 886 -11.62 -6.77 24.24
N VAL A 887 -11.75 -5.73 25.09
CA VAL A 887 -12.53 -5.83 26.32
C VAL A 887 -14.01 -6.11 26.05
N LYS A 888 -14.62 -5.43 25.07
CA LYS A 888 -16.02 -5.65 24.71
C LYS A 888 -16.24 -7.08 24.18
N GLN A 889 -15.30 -7.61 23.41
CA GLN A 889 -15.39 -8.99 22.91
C GLN A 889 -15.31 -10.02 24.04
N PHE A 890 -14.39 -9.83 24.98
CA PHE A 890 -14.27 -10.72 26.15
C PHE A 890 -15.51 -10.67 27.04
N VAL A 891 -16.00 -9.47 27.41
CA VAL A 891 -17.20 -9.33 28.24
C VAL A 891 -18.41 -9.98 27.58
N ASN A 892 -18.65 -9.71 26.29
CA ASN A 892 -19.78 -10.30 25.55
C ASN A 892 -19.66 -11.83 25.43
N ALA A 893 -18.45 -12.35 25.23
CA ALA A 893 -18.22 -13.79 25.14
C ALA A 893 -18.44 -14.48 26.50
N THR A 894 -17.99 -13.87 27.60
CA THR A 894 -18.23 -14.38 28.96
C THR A 894 -19.71 -14.41 29.29
N ILE A 895 -20.45 -13.32 29.00
CA ILE A 895 -21.90 -13.26 29.23
C ILE A 895 -22.65 -14.36 28.45
N LYS A 896 -22.22 -14.65 27.23
CA LYS A 896 -22.86 -15.66 26.36
C LYS A 896 -22.35 -17.09 26.57
N GLY A 897 -21.27 -17.29 27.33
CA GLY A 897 -20.63 -18.60 27.48
C GLY A 897 -20.01 -19.13 26.18
N ASN A 898 -19.52 -18.25 25.30
CA ASN A 898 -18.94 -18.66 24.02
C ASN A 898 -17.66 -19.49 24.23
N LYS A 899 -17.47 -20.52 23.39
CA LYS A 899 -16.24 -21.33 23.33
C LYS A 899 -15.46 -21.00 22.06
N ASP A 900 -14.13 -20.93 22.17
CA ASP A 900 -13.23 -20.72 21.04
C ASP A 900 -12.64 -22.05 20.55
N LYS A 901 -12.60 -22.26 19.24
CA LYS A 901 -12.14 -23.52 18.62
C LYS A 901 -10.67 -23.49 18.21
N LEU A 902 -10.01 -22.33 18.30
CA LEU A 902 -8.60 -22.19 17.95
C LEU A 902 -8.29 -22.53 16.47
N SER A 903 -9.19 -22.19 15.55
CA SER A 903 -9.05 -22.46 14.11
C SER A 903 -8.48 -21.30 13.27
N SER A 904 -8.31 -20.11 13.86
CA SER A 904 -7.75 -18.89 13.25
C SER A 904 -6.22 -18.85 13.41
N VAL A 905 -5.57 -18.08 12.53
CA VAL A 905 -4.11 -17.89 12.56
C VAL A 905 -3.64 -17.22 13.86
N ILE A 906 -4.28 -16.11 14.25
CA ILE A 906 -3.76 -15.23 15.29
C ILE A 906 -3.88 -15.80 16.70
N GLU A 907 -4.89 -16.63 16.96
CA GLU A 907 -5.06 -17.26 18.27
C GLU A 907 -4.03 -18.34 18.55
N ASN A 908 -3.70 -19.14 17.53
CA ASN A 908 -2.60 -20.11 17.59
C ASN A 908 -1.25 -19.40 17.84
N ILE A 909 -1.02 -18.23 17.23
CA ILE A 909 0.15 -17.39 17.55
C ILE A 909 0.14 -16.94 19.02
N ILE A 910 -1.00 -16.48 19.54
CA ILE A 910 -1.13 -15.98 20.92
C ILE A 910 -0.83 -17.08 21.96
N ILE A 911 -1.31 -18.30 21.71
CA ILE A 911 -1.13 -19.46 22.61
C ILE A 911 0.11 -20.29 22.29
N ASN A 912 0.90 -19.90 21.29
CA ASN A 912 2.12 -20.56 20.86
C ASN A 912 1.90 -22.01 20.38
N GLN A 913 0.91 -22.22 19.52
CA GLN A 913 0.62 -23.46 18.80
C GLN A 913 0.98 -23.33 17.30
N PRO A 914 1.22 -24.46 16.60
CA PRO A 914 1.35 -24.45 15.15
C PRO A 914 0.14 -23.79 14.50
N VAL A 915 0.40 -22.92 13.54
CA VAL A 915 -0.66 -22.16 12.87
C VAL A 915 -1.33 -23.05 11.83
N PRO A 916 -2.67 -23.08 11.71
CA PRO A 916 -3.39 -23.93 10.75
C PRO A 916 -3.35 -23.34 9.33
N VAL A 917 -2.17 -23.06 8.81
CA VAL A 917 -1.88 -22.57 7.45
C VAL A 917 -0.44 -22.95 7.08
N GLY A 918 -0.16 -23.10 5.79
CA GLY A 918 1.17 -23.44 5.29
C GLY A 918 1.69 -24.77 5.86
N THR A 919 2.93 -24.75 6.35
CA THR A 919 3.62 -25.92 6.93
C THR A 919 2.95 -26.50 8.18
N GLY A 920 2.11 -25.72 8.87
CA GLY A 920 1.35 -26.19 10.04
C GLY A 920 0.05 -26.92 9.72
N LEU A 921 -0.33 -27.02 8.43
CA LEU A 921 -1.55 -27.72 7.99
C LEU A 921 -1.39 -29.26 7.95
N PRO A 922 -0.34 -29.84 7.33
CA PRO A 922 -0.16 -31.30 7.30
C PRO A 922 0.30 -31.87 8.64
N GLY A 923 -0.19 -33.07 8.97
CA GLY A 923 0.35 -33.90 10.05
C GLY A 923 1.38 -34.89 9.51
N LEU A 924 2.54 -34.98 10.16
CA LEU A 924 3.57 -35.97 9.81
C LEU A 924 3.41 -37.24 10.64
N LEU A 925 3.35 -38.40 9.97
CA LEU A 925 3.30 -39.72 10.60
C LEU A 925 4.53 -40.52 10.21
N VAL A 926 5.18 -41.14 11.21
CA VAL A 926 6.33 -42.02 10.98
C VAL A 926 5.84 -43.46 10.85
N LYS A 927 6.11 -44.10 9.71
CA LYS A 927 5.86 -45.54 9.54
C LYS A 927 6.97 -46.32 10.25
N VAL A 928 6.63 -46.93 11.39
CA VAL A 928 7.55 -47.78 12.14
C VAL A 928 7.58 -49.18 11.51
N ILE A 929 8.63 -49.50 10.74
CA ILE A 929 8.74 -50.75 9.95
C ILE A 929 9.48 -51.87 10.72
N GLY A 930 9.49 -51.82 12.06
CA GLY A 930 10.16 -52.81 12.90
C GLY A 930 10.07 -52.47 14.39
N PRO A 931 10.58 -53.33 15.29
CA PRO A 931 10.62 -53.00 16.71
C PRO A 931 11.49 -51.76 16.95
N LEU A 932 10.95 -50.75 17.65
CA LEU A 932 11.65 -49.48 18.02
C LEU A 932 12.92 -49.70 18.86
N LYS A 933 13.11 -50.93 19.36
CA LYS A 933 14.27 -51.36 20.14
C LYS A 933 14.85 -52.60 19.46
N LYS A 934 16.05 -52.47 18.89
CA LYS A 934 16.84 -53.63 18.46
C LYS A 934 17.14 -54.51 19.68
N LYS A 935 17.15 -55.83 19.49
CA LYS A 935 17.55 -56.74 20.57
C LYS A 935 19.00 -56.43 21.00
N PRO A 936 19.38 -56.62 22.28
CA PRO A 936 20.71 -56.27 22.77
C PRO A 936 21.87 -56.88 21.96
N GLU A 937 21.64 -58.05 21.36
CA GLU A 937 22.59 -58.77 20.51
C GLU A 937 22.84 -58.06 19.17
N GLU A 938 21.79 -57.55 18.52
CA GLU A 938 21.88 -56.80 17.26
C GLU A 938 22.55 -55.43 17.43
N LEU A 939 22.45 -54.82 18.62
CA LEU A 939 23.15 -53.58 18.98
C LEU A 939 24.66 -53.78 19.09
N LYS A 940 25.12 -54.96 19.53
CA LYS A 940 26.55 -55.31 19.59
C LYS A 940 27.13 -55.52 18.20
N GLU A 941 26.42 -56.24 17.32
CA GLU A 941 26.84 -56.43 15.93
C GLU A 941 26.86 -55.12 15.13
N ALA A 942 25.86 -54.25 15.32
CA ALA A 942 25.82 -52.97 14.61
C ALA A 942 26.99 -52.05 15.02
N LYS A 943 27.34 -52.01 16.32
CA LYS A 943 28.52 -51.28 16.81
C LYS A 943 29.82 -51.85 16.24
N ALA A 944 29.96 -53.17 16.18
CA ALA A 944 31.15 -53.82 15.60
C ALA A 944 31.32 -53.49 14.11
N LYS A 945 30.24 -53.56 13.32
CA LYS A 945 30.26 -53.24 11.88
C LYS A 945 30.56 -51.77 11.59
N VAL A 946 30.04 -50.85 12.39
CA VAL A 946 30.36 -49.42 12.25
C VAL A 946 31.82 -49.15 12.62
N VAL A 947 32.35 -49.79 13.66
CA VAL A 947 33.78 -49.67 14.03
C VAL A 947 34.69 -50.25 12.95
N GLU A 948 34.33 -51.36 12.31
CA GLU A 948 35.08 -51.91 11.16
C GLU A 948 35.02 -51.01 9.92
N ALA A 949 33.90 -50.35 9.66
CA ALA A 949 33.72 -49.49 8.49
C ALA A 949 34.41 -48.12 8.63
N VAL A 950 34.60 -47.63 9.87
CA VAL A 950 35.29 -46.36 10.16
C VAL A 950 36.82 -46.55 10.25
N ASN A 951 37.28 -47.78 10.52
CA ASN A 951 38.70 -48.14 10.54
C ASN A 951 39.25 -48.59 9.18
N LYS A 952 38.41 -48.65 8.14
CA LYS A 952 38.81 -48.79 6.73
C LYS A 952 38.68 -47.44 6.05
#